data_AF-A0A0B7KSJ0-F1
#
_entry.id   AF-A0A0B7KSJ0-F1
#
_cell.length_a   1.000
_cell.length_b   1.000
_cell.length_c   1.000
_cell.angle_alpha   90.00
_cell.angle_beta   90.00
_cell.angle_gamma   90.00
#
_symmetry.space_group_name_H-M   'P 1'
#
loop_
_entity.id
_entity.type
_entity.pdbx_description
1 polymer ?
#
loop_
_entity_poly.entity_id
_entity_poly.type
_entity_poly.pdbx_seq_one_letter_code
_entity_poly.pdbx_strand_id
1 'polypeptide(L)'
;MPDRLVTRRTQFSSCDECRRSRVACDAQSRRNVVSELSGPCTRCLNRNRACTFKWIQDAKAGASNTHATPSGTRGRCGRTSHHLTDQASTEESITAVTLAETRINIRSHDLQQNQLMPTQDSGHEPLEEAPLVPLSALSDSEIHPLSDSHFEWLQTLYRQNFEVVFGSWMGRYSCPFLFGQDDLAERYISISDLCRYLDRYMANSSKGNQSPAREQGSLQGKERDVLIERSLRNAIAAFATRWLPITSPDGSVDLSNPNEMQTMWRQARRDMLRIINRPSYRSMLSLFLFSLTPIPIGISEDEETDGISGQTCVHAALQQVQSLRARQRNLQFNGSKVSLSLISTSVCTTLESATTSSFINAENIAYWAAITFDTSASLTLSCRSLLSSGLFGFESEFTWRLVRTCLNVFNESSKGWRLGSGEMTDQRANEIIAAAACWKLLGWKLAAVFKEVLRDGHDESEVQKAVSAVSNSIKEFDTTFRPFLDECYKRMHFLGQQTKLRWFSLMLHYNLSILMVLDMIEVVARYDLLDDLEEAGIEAENTVMNALAIGLHNTITLRRPIDSPSPDLTHESETKRYMMFTVSLIAIDPYPHHVVAGVQLMRKAIDRDFRNKKITQESYDSLFSTLESTLKHLPQTSKSVQAARQIFSSATLDEILEGIQLPYWEELPLHLHGEWSDFGIEN
;
A
#
# COMPACT_ATOMS: atom_id res chain seq x y z
N MET A 1 -0.15 -34.87 -21.15
CA MET A 1 0.32 -33.74 -21.99
C MET A 1 1.74 -33.41 -21.55
N PRO A 2 2.72 -33.30 -22.46
CA PRO A 2 4.13 -33.12 -22.10
C PRO A 2 4.46 -31.69 -21.66
N ASP A 3 5.50 -31.55 -20.85
CA ASP A 3 5.94 -30.30 -20.23
C ASP A 3 6.30 -29.18 -21.22
N ARG A 4 5.79 -27.97 -20.97
CA ARG A 4 6.36 -26.74 -21.55
C ARG A 4 7.54 -26.27 -20.71
N LEU A 5 8.72 -26.75 -21.06
CA LEU A 5 9.99 -26.24 -20.54
C LEU A 5 10.11 -24.73 -20.78
N VAL A 6 10.31 -23.96 -19.70
CA VAL A 6 10.60 -22.53 -19.77
C VAL A 6 11.94 -22.32 -20.49
N THR A 7 11.91 -21.62 -21.62
CA THR A 7 13.09 -21.41 -22.47
C THR A 7 14.09 -20.48 -21.79
N ARG A 8 15.17 -21.07 -21.25
CA ARG A 8 16.34 -20.33 -20.75
C ARG A 8 16.83 -19.36 -21.83
N ARG A 9 17.04 -18.09 -21.48
CA ARG A 9 17.50 -17.04 -22.40
C ARG A 9 18.86 -17.41 -23.00
N THR A 10 18.88 -17.94 -24.22
CA THR A 10 20.10 -18.40 -24.89
C THR A 10 20.98 -17.20 -25.26
N GLN A 11 22.13 -17.10 -24.60
CA GLN A 11 23.18 -16.18 -25.01
C GLN A 11 23.71 -16.59 -26.40
N PHE A 12 24.21 -15.63 -27.19
CA PHE A 12 24.74 -15.86 -28.55
C PHE A 12 23.71 -16.41 -29.56
N SER A 13 22.47 -15.90 -29.52
CA SER A 13 21.34 -16.34 -30.36
C SER A 13 20.94 -15.33 -31.46
N SER A 14 21.30 -14.05 -31.33
CA SER A 14 20.85 -12.96 -32.22
C SER A 14 21.82 -12.63 -33.36
N CYS A 15 21.29 -12.22 -34.51
CA CYS A 15 22.07 -11.68 -35.63
C CYS A 15 22.61 -10.27 -35.32
N ASP A 16 23.59 -9.81 -36.10
CA ASP A 16 24.26 -8.51 -35.94
C ASP A 16 23.25 -7.34 -35.83
N GLU A 17 22.27 -7.27 -36.75
CA GLU A 17 21.29 -6.17 -36.82
C GLU A 17 20.25 -6.20 -35.70
N CYS A 18 19.74 -7.37 -35.30
CA CYS A 18 18.84 -7.48 -34.15
C CYS A 18 19.57 -7.18 -32.84
N ARG A 19 20.86 -7.56 -32.71
CA ARG A 19 21.70 -7.20 -31.57
C ARG A 19 21.94 -5.70 -31.49
N ARG A 20 22.33 -5.06 -32.60
CA ARG A 20 22.50 -3.59 -32.70
C ARG A 20 21.20 -2.87 -32.34
N SER A 21 20.06 -3.39 -32.80
CA SER A 21 18.72 -2.85 -32.53
C SER A 21 18.13 -3.25 -31.16
N ARG A 22 18.87 -3.96 -30.30
CA ARG A 22 18.45 -4.45 -28.96
C ARG A 22 17.11 -5.22 -28.94
N VAL A 23 16.80 -5.98 -29.98
CA VAL A 23 15.52 -6.71 -30.11
C VAL A 23 15.70 -8.23 -30.23
N ALA A 24 14.61 -8.97 -29.99
CA ALA A 24 14.55 -10.41 -30.20
C ALA A 24 14.86 -10.80 -31.66
N CYS A 25 15.44 -11.98 -31.83
CA CYS A 25 15.83 -12.54 -33.12
C CYS A 25 15.39 -14.00 -33.19
N ASP A 26 14.66 -14.37 -34.25
CA ASP A 26 14.07 -15.70 -34.45
C ASP A 26 14.92 -16.62 -35.35
N ALA A 27 16.08 -16.15 -35.83
CA ALA A 27 16.92 -16.89 -36.77
C ALA A 27 17.38 -18.27 -36.23
N GLN A 28 17.63 -18.39 -34.93
CA GLN A 28 18.03 -19.67 -34.34
C GLN A 28 16.86 -20.66 -34.26
N SER A 29 15.63 -20.18 -34.04
CA SER A 29 14.43 -21.02 -34.11
C SER A 29 14.16 -21.50 -35.54
N ARG A 30 14.38 -20.62 -36.55
CA ARG A 30 14.25 -20.97 -37.97
C ARG A 30 15.29 -22.00 -38.43
N ARG A 31 16.52 -21.99 -37.89
CA ARG A 31 17.55 -23.01 -38.16
C ARG A 31 17.14 -24.44 -37.81
N ASN A 32 16.25 -24.62 -36.83
CA ASN A 32 15.80 -25.95 -36.41
C ASN A 32 14.65 -26.50 -37.27
N VAL A 33 14.07 -25.70 -38.17
CA VAL A 33 12.90 -26.06 -39.00
C VAL A 33 13.31 -26.40 -40.44
N VAL A 34 14.38 -25.79 -40.95
CA VAL A 34 14.90 -26.04 -42.30
C VAL A 34 16.34 -26.50 -42.20
N SER A 35 16.55 -27.82 -42.29
CA SER A 35 17.89 -28.38 -42.49
C SER A 35 18.44 -27.86 -43.81
N GLU A 36 19.66 -27.31 -43.77
CA GLU A 36 20.40 -26.81 -44.94
C GLU A 36 19.80 -25.58 -45.65
N LEU A 37 19.78 -24.43 -44.96
CA LEU A 37 20.33 -23.13 -45.42
C LEU A 37 20.10 -22.06 -44.33
N SER A 38 21.08 -21.18 -44.07
CA SER A 38 20.93 -20.10 -43.06
C SER A 38 20.05 -18.96 -43.59
N GLY A 39 18.72 -19.16 -43.57
CA GLY A 39 17.75 -18.13 -43.92
C GLY A 39 17.79 -16.92 -42.96
N PRO A 40 17.42 -15.71 -43.44
CA PRO A 40 17.37 -14.52 -42.61
C PRO A 40 16.30 -14.59 -41.52
N CYS A 41 16.51 -13.89 -40.41
CA CYS A 41 15.48 -13.70 -39.38
C CYS A 41 14.29 -12.92 -39.96
N THR A 42 13.09 -13.10 -39.41
CA THR A 42 11.86 -12.44 -39.91
C THR A 42 12.05 -10.92 -40.01
N ARG A 43 12.76 -10.32 -39.05
CA ARG A 43 12.98 -8.87 -38.98
C ARG A 43 14.02 -8.35 -39.99
N CYS A 44 15.01 -9.17 -40.36
CA CYS A 44 15.97 -8.86 -41.41
C CYS A 44 15.32 -9.00 -42.80
N LEU A 45 14.52 -10.05 -42.99
CA LEU A 45 13.75 -10.29 -44.21
C LEU A 45 12.79 -9.13 -44.49
N ASN A 46 11.94 -8.76 -43.52
CA ASN A 46 10.97 -7.67 -43.66
C ASN A 46 11.61 -6.28 -43.84
N ARG A 47 12.91 -6.12 -43.52
CA ARG A 47 13.67 -4.87 -43.70
C ARG A 47 14.64 -4.91 -44.88
N ASN A 48 14.64 -6.00 -45.66
CA ASN A 48 15.59 -6.25 -46.75
C ASN A 48 17.07 -6.06 -46.35
N ARG A 49 17.43 -6.41 -45.10
CA ARG A 49 18.79 -6.28 -44.55
C ARG A 49 19.49 -7.64 -44.45
N ALA A 50 20.81 -7.64 -44.67
CA ALA A 50 21.65 -8.82 -44.50
C ALA A 50 21.56 -9.36 -43.05
N CYS A 51 21.29 -10.65 -42.90
CA CYS A 51 21.17 -11.32 -41.60
C CYS A 51 22.47 -12.06 -41.25
N THR A 52 23.48 -11.32 -40.77
CA THR A 52 24.80 -11.88 -40.46
C THR A 52 24.97 -12.21 -38.97
N PHE A 53 25.99 -13.02 -38.65
CA PHE A 53 26.37 -13.39 -37.28
C PHE A 53 27.87 -13.16 -37.03
N LYS A 54 28.45 -12.12 -37.65
CA LYS A 54 29.89 -11.85 -37.58
C LYS A 54 30.34 -11.67 -36.13
N TRP A 55 29.56 -10.93 -35.33
CA TRP A 55 29.88 -10.74 -33.91
C TRP A 55 30.03 -12.04 -33.11
N ILE A 56 29.34 -13.13 -33.48
CA ILE A 56 29.46 -14.43 -32.81
C ILE A 56 30.71 -15.16 -33.29
N GLN A 57 31.07 -15.02 -34.56
CA GLN A 57 32.31 -15.58 -35.11
C GLN A 57 33.52 -14.89 -34.48
N ASP A 58 33.51 -13.57 -34.40
CA ASP A 58 34.56 -12.76 -33.77
C ASP A 58 34.70 -13.07 -32.27
N ALA A 59 33.57 -13.17 -31.54
CA ALA A 59 33.56 -13.53 -30.12
C ALA A 59 34.06 -14.96 -29.86
N LYS A 60 33.84 -15.90 -30.79
CA LYS A 60 34.37 -17.26 -30.70
C LYS A 60 35.86 -17.32 -31.06
N ALA A 61 36.29 -16.57 -32.08
CA ALA A 61 37.71 -16.49 -32.47
C ALA A 61 38.57 -15.89 -31.35
N GLY A 62 38.07 -14.85 -30.66
CA GLY A 62 38.74 -14.26 -29.49
C GLY A 62 38.87 -15.21 -28.29
N ALA A 63 37.97 -16.20 -28.15
CA ALA A 63 37.99 -17.14 -27.03
C ALA A 63 38.96 -18.32 -27.19
N SER A 64 39.52 -18.54 -28.40
CA SER A 64 40.38 -19.69 -28.70
C SER A 64 41.89 -19.41 -28.66
N ASN A 65 42.32 -18.17 -28.39
CA ASN A 65 43.73 -17.75 -28.54
C ASN A 65 44.37 -17.12 -27.28
N THR A 66 44.01 -17.57 -26.08
CA THR A 66 44.65 -17.15 -24.82
C THR A 66 45.16 -18.32 -23.97
N HIS A 67 46.09 -19.11 -24.53
CA HIS A 67 47.02 -19.95 -23.77
C HIS A 67 48.41 -19.98 -24.43
N ALA A 68 49.11 -18.85 -24.37
CA ALA A 68 50.56 -18.78 -24.59
C ALA A 68 51.14 -17.62 -23.75
N THR A 69 52.09 -17.92 -22.87
CA THR A 69 52.82 -16.93 -22.07
C THR A 69 53.83 -16.14 -22.93
N PRO A 70 54.13 -14.88 -22.59
CA PRO A 70 54.98 -14.05 -23.43
C PRO A 70 56.48 -14.35 -23.21
N SER A 71 57.17 -14.78 -24.27
CA SER A 71 58.60 -14.55 -24.44
C SER A 71 58.79 -13.40 -25.44
N GLY A 72 59.68 -12.47 -25.13
CA GLY A 72 59.76 -11.18 -25.84
C GLY A 72 60.78 -11.14 -26.99
N THR A 73 60.93 -9.92 -27.52
CA THR A 73 62.09 -9.39 -28.28
C THR A 73 62.04 -9.44 -29.82
N ARG A 74 61.88 -8.24 -30.45
CA ARG A 74 62.21 -7.87 -31.86
C ARG A 74 61.48 -8.64 -32.99
N GLY A 75 61.09 -8.06 -34.14
CA GLY A 75 61.06 -6.67 -34.61
C GLY A 75 61.21 -6.54 -36.14
N ARG A 76 60.54 -5.54 -36.74
CA ARG A 76 60.88 -4.85 -38.03
C ARG A 76 60.57 -5.53 -39.40
N CYS A 77 59.88 -4.77 -40.29
CA CYS A 77 59.72 -4.90 -41.77
C CYS A 77 59.09 -6.20 -42.34
N GLY A 78 58.41 -6.21 -43.50
CA GLY A 78 57.92 -5.12 -44.39
C GLY A 78 57.75 -5.58 -45.86
N ARG A 79 56.79 -4.99 -46.62
CA ARG A 79 56.56 -5.15 -48.11
C ARG A 79 56.21 -6.59 -48.60
N THR A 80 55.50 -6.87 -49.71
CA THR A 80 55.16 -6.09 -50.93
C THR A 80 53.90 -6.64 -51.67
N SER A 81 53.08 -5.73 -52.21
CA SER A 81 52.48 -5.65 -53.59
C SER A 81 51.79 -6.84 -54.30
N HIS A 82 50.55 -6.63 -54.78
CA HIS A 82 50.13 -6.42 -56.20
C HIS A 82 48.58 -6.16 -56.26
N HIS A 83 48.06 -4.99 -56.68
CA HIS A 83 47.71 -4.51 -58.06
C HIS A 83 46.63 -5.35 -58.78
N LEU A 84 45.49 -4.83 -59.28
CA LEU A 84 45.20 -3.71 -60.23
C LEU A 84 43.76 -3.12 -60.04
N THR A 85 43.54 -1.78 -59.90
CA THR A 85 42.99 -0.75 -60.87
C THR A 85 41.54 -0.92 -61.36
N ASP A 86 40.66 0.09 -61.56
CA ASP A 86 40.76 1.57 -61.80
C ASP A 86 39.80 2.41 -60.90
N GLN A 87 40.14 3.61 -60.40
CA GLN A 87 40.04 5.02 -60.94
C GLN A 87 38.59 5.57 -61.11
N ALA A 88 38.26 6.84 -60.80
CA ALA A 88 39.07 8.08 -60.69
C ALA A 88 38.72 9.02 -59.50
N SER A 89 39.51 10.10 -59.33
CA SER A 89 39.60 11.09 -58.20
C SER A 89 38.87 12.42 -58.46
N THR A 90 38.62 13.33 -57.48
CA THR A 90 39.52 14.34 -56.83
C THR A 90 38.92 14.81 -55.48
N GLU A 91 39.65 14.92 -54.34
CA GLU A 91 40.53 16.03 -53.84
C GLU A 91 39.80 17.39 -53.65
N GLU A 92 39.94 18.17 -52.57
CA GLU A 92 41.11 18.44 -51.66
C GLU A 92 40.84 18.33 -50.12
N SER A 93 41.82 18.73 -49.28
CA SER A 93 42.02 18.41 -47.85
C SER A 93 42.57 19.61 -47.03
N ILE A 94 43.14 19.35 -45.82
CA ILE A 94 44.00 20.18 -44.92
C ILE A 94 43.25 21.08 -43.92
N THR A 95 43.53 21.16 -42.59
CA THR A 95 44.25 20.31 -41.58
C THR A 95 43.80 20.71 -40.15
N ALA A 96 44.12 19.90 -39.11
CA ALA A 96 44.10 20.28 -37.68
C ALA A 96 45.51 20.47 -37.09
N VAL A 97 45.65 21.14 -35.93
CA VAL A 97 46.88 21.14 -35.10
C VAL A 97 46.56 21.04 -33.61
N THR A 98 47.36 20.25 -32.88
CA THR A 98 47.29 19.96 -31.44
C THR A 98 48.54 20.49 -30.73
N LEU A 99 48.50 20.73 -29.42
CA LEU A 99 49.71 20.71 -28.56
C LEU A 99 49.35 20.37 -27.10
N ALA A 100 50.35 19.88 -26.34
CA ALA A 100 50.14 19.01 -25.17
C ALA A 100 50.93 19.40 -23.91
N GLU A 101 50.48 18.85 -22.77
CA GLU A 101 51.17 18.44 -21.52
C GLU A 101 52.51 19.10 -21.06
N THR A 102 52.69 19.26 -19.74
CA THR A 102 53.65 18.46 -18.91
C THR A 102 53.44 18.69 -17.39
N ARG A 103 53.90 17.73 -16.56
CA ARG A 103 53.68 17.52 -15.10
C ARG A 103 54.77 18.15 -14.20
N ILE A 104 54.55 18.20 -12.87
CA ILE A 104 55.29 17.48 -11.78
C ILE A 104 54.80 17.94 -10.37
N ASN A 105 55.14 17.19 -9.30
CA ASN A 105 54.49 17.17 -7.97
C ASN A 105 55.52 17.14 -6.79
N ILE A 106 55.04 17.24 -5.53
CA ILE A 106 55.62 16.81 -4.22
C ILE A 106 56.41 17.84 -3.37
N ARG A 107 55.92 18.13 -2.14
CA ARG A 107 56.63 17.93 -0.84
C ARG A 107 55.73 18.12 0.40
N SER A 108 56.20 17.68 1.58
CA SER A 108 55.42 17.42 2.81
C SER A 108 56.15 17.77 4.13
N HIS A 109 55.41 17.68 5.26
CA HIS A 109 55.77 17.65 6.70
C HIS A 109 55.91 18.94 7.56
N ASP A 110 54.89 19.11 8.43
CA ASP A 110 54.90 19.12 9.91
C ASP A 110 55.74 20.05 10.84
N LEU A 111 55.08 20.33 11.98
CA LEU A 111 55.54 20.61 13.37
C LEU A 111 55.32 22.01 14.02
N GLN A 112 54.32 21.99 14.92
CA GLN A 112 54.15 22.68 16.22
C GLN A 112 55.20 23.69 16.74
N GLN A 113 54.72 24.82 17.29
CA GLN A 113 55.14 25.27 18.64
C GLN A 113 54.08 26.13 19.36
N ASN A 114 53.89 25.92 20.66
CA ASN A 114 53.05 26.74 21.56
C ASN A 114 53.89 27.85 22.23
N GLN A 115 53.27 28.99 22.63
CA GLN A 115 53.38 29.57 23.99
C GLN A 115 52.56 30.87 24.23
N LEU A 116 51.76 30.83 25.31
CA LEU A 116 51.49 31.86 26.35
C LEU A 116 50.85 33.25 26.04
N MET A 117 49.82 33.55 26.85
CA MET A 117 49.10 34.82 27.09
C MET A 117 49.79 35.65 28.23
N PRO A 118 49.29 36.82 28.75
CA PRO A 118 48.06 37.62 28.45
C PRO A 118 48.22 39.17 28.38
N THR A 119 47.09 39.91 28.21
CA THR A 119 46.88 41.39 28.40
C THR A 119 47.66 42.33 27.44
N GLN A 120 47.25 43.53 27.00
CA GLN A 120 46.06 44.43 27.10
C GLN A 120 46.26 45.55 26.03
N ASP A 121 45.32 46.39 25.55
CA ASP A 121 43.85 46.59 25.72
C ASP A 121 43.31 47.43 24.51
N SER A 122 41.99 47.65 24.37
CA SER A 122 41.27 48.44 23.33
C SER A 122 41.35 47.92 21.86
N GLY A 123 40.31 47.99 21.01
CA GLY A 123 38.92 48.41 21.22
C GLY A 123 38.34 49.10 19.97
N HIS A 124 37.51 48.41 19.17
CA HIS A 124 36.49 48.95 18.25
C HIS A 124 35.72 47.78 17.58
N GLU A 125 34.39 47.83 17.58
CA GLU A 125 33.53 46.85 16.90
C GLU A 125 33.69 46.91 15.37
N PRO A 126 33.54 45.78 14.67
CA PRO A 126 32.32 45.62 13.86
C PRO A 126 31.76 44.18 13.76
N LEU A 127 30.42 44.08 13.71
CA LEU A 127 29.62 43.06 13.02
C LEU A 127 30.20 41.63 12.94
N GLU A 128 29.92 40.78 13.92
CA GLU A 128 30.37 39.39 13.94
C GLU A 128 29.33 38.40 13.37
N GLU A 129 29.81 37.44 12.59
CA GLU A 129 29.02 36.39 11.92
C GLU A 129 28.52 35.34 12.93
N ALA A 130 27.29 34.84 12.75
CA ALA A 130 26.73 33.80 13.60
C ALA A 130 27.49 32.46 13.43
N PRO A 131 28.03 31.83 14.49
CA PRO A 131 28.83 30.62 14.36
C PRO A 131 28.02 29.38 13.94
N LEU A 132 28.58 28.59 13.03
CA LEU A 132 28.10 27.24 12.70
C LEU A 132 28.24 26.31 13.92
N VAL A 133 27.12 26.04 14.60
CA VAL A 133 27.06 25.07 15.70
C VAL A 133 27.07 23.63 15.13
N PRO A 134 27.93 22.72 15.62
CA PRO A 134 27.94 21.33 15.17
C PRO A 134 26.61 20.60 15.43
N LEU A 135 26.10 19.92 14.40
CA LEU A 135 24.79 19.27 14.35
C LEU A 135 24.75 17.93 15.13
N SER A 136 25.18 17.95 16.40
CA SER A 136 25.52 16.74 17.16
C SER A 136 25.16 16.79 18.66
N ALA A 137 24.20 17.64 19.05
CA ALA A 137 23.65 17.65 20.41
C ALA A 137 22.26 18.33 20.50
N LEU A 138 21.28 17.89 19.71
CA LEU A 138 19.87 18.06 20.12
C LEU A 138 19.53 16.91 21.07
N SER A 139 19.71 17.20 22.36
CA SER A 139 19.29 16.34 23.47
C SER A 139 17.81 15.98 23.38
N ASP A 140 17.45 14.79 23.88
CA ASP A 140 16.05 14.41 24.15
C ASP A 140 15.36 15.49 25.00
N SER A 141 14.63 16.40 24.35
CA SER A 141 13.81 17.39 25.03
C SER A 141 12.58 16.69 25.58
N GLU A 142 12.65 16.32 26.86
CA GLU A 142 11.57 15.91 27.76
C GLU A 142 10.23 15.57 27.08
N ILE A 143 10.19 14.41 26.42
CA ILE A 143 8.91 13.75 26.12
C ILE A 143 8.35 13.32 27.48
N HIS A 144 7.45 14.12 28.06
CA HIS A 144 6.64 13.66 29.18
C HIS A 144 5.92 12.38 28.73
N PRO A 145 6.18 11.22 29.36
CA PRO A 145 5.48 10.02 29.00
C PRO A 145 4.01 10.20 29.39
N LEU A 146 3.11 10.07 28.40
CA LEU A 146 1.68 9.96 28.66
C LEU A 146 1.44 8.95 29.78
N SER A 147 0.51 9.27 30.69
CA SER A 147 0.17 8.35 31.77
C SER A 147 -0.22 6.98 31.20
N ASP A 148 0.07 5.91 31.95
CA ASP A 148 -0.34 4.56 31.53
C ASP A 148 -1.87 4.49 31.32
N SER A 149 -2.68 5.27 32.07
CA SER A 149 -4.13 5.34 31.87
C SER A 149 -4.54 5.99 30.54
N HIS A 150 -3.77 6.94 30.01
CA HIS A 150 -4.00 7.50 28.66
C HIS A 150 -3.67 6.47 27.57
N PHE A 151 -2.59 5.70 27.73
CA PHE A 151 -2.29 4.58 26.81
C PHE A 151 -3.37 3.49 26.83
N GLU A 152 -3.88 3.11 28.01
CA GLU A 152 -4.97 2.13 28.12
C GLU A 152 -6.30 2.65 27.55
N TRP A 153 -6.56 3.97 27.64
CA TRP A 153 -7.72 4.57 26.97
C TRP A 153 -7.59 4.52 25.44
N LEU A 154 -6.42 4.84 24.89
CA LEU A 154 -6.15 4.73 23.44
C LEU A 154 -6.26 3.28 22.94
N GLN A 155 -5.79 2.29 23.71
CA GLN A 155 -6.01 0.86 23.42
C GLN A 155 -7.49 0.49 23.43
N THR A 156 -8.27 1.05 24.37
CA THR A 156 -9.72 0.83 24.46
C THR A 156 -10.44 1.41 23.23
N LEU A 157 -10.10 2.63 22.81
CA LEU A 157 -10.64 3.26 21.60
C LEU A 157 -10.31 2.47 20.33
N TYR A 158 -9.05 2.05 20.18
CA TYR A 158 -8.62 1.18 19.07
C TYR A 158 -9.45 -0.12 19.01
N ARG A 159 -9.65 -0.80 20.14
CA ARG A 159 -10.46 -2.02 20.21
C ARG A 159 -11.94 -1.79 19.91
N GLN A 160 -12.53 -0.72 20.47
CA GLN A 160 -13.96 -0.42 20.32
C GLN A 160 -14.36 0.10 18.93
N ASN A 161 -13.42 0.71 18.18
CA ASN A 161 -13.70 1.31 16.88
C ASN A 161 -13.06 0.51 15.73
N PHE A 162 -11.73 0.33 15.74
CA PHE A 162 -11.01 -0.33 14.64
C PHE A 162 -11.18 -1.85 14.65
N GLU A 163 -10.86 -2.54 15.76
CA GLU A 163 -10.97 -4.01 15.80
C GLU A 163 -12.43 -4.49 15.71
N VAL A 164 -13.41 -3.67 16.11
CA VAL A 164 -14.84 -3.94 15.88
C VAL A 164 -15.18 -4.08 14.39
N VAL A 165 -14.61 -3.25 13.53
CA VAL A 165 -14.81 -3.32 12.07
C VAL A 165 -13.85 -4.34 11.45
N PHE A 166 -12.54 -4.11 11.58
CA PHE A 166 -11.51 -4.91 10.93
C PHE A 166 -11.50 -6.36 11.41
N GLY A 167 -11.68 -6.60 12.72
CA GLY A 167 -11.77 -7.94 13.30
C GLY A 167 -12.99 -8.74 12.84
N SER A 168 -14.04 -8.08 12.33
CA SER A 168 -15.16 -8.77 11.68
C SER A 168 -14.84 -9.23 10.26
N TRP A 169 -14.04 -8.46 9.52
CA TRP A 169 -13.53 -8.86 8.20
C TRP A 169 -12.54 -10.04 8.27
N MET A 170 -11.91 -10.20 9.44
CA MET A 170 -10.99 -11.30 9.76
C MET A 170 -11.69 -12.52 10.39
N GLY A 171 -12.96 -12.38 10.82
CA GLY A 171 -13.73 -13.44 11.48
C GLY A 171 -14.29 -14.50 10.52
N ARG A 172 -14.87 -15.57 11.07
CA ARG A 172 -15.28 -16.78 10.32
C ARG A 172 -16.17 -16.54 9.09
N TYR A 173 -17.00 -15.51 9.13
CA TYR A 173 -17.98 -15.19 8.08
C TYR A 173 -17.39 -14.33 6.95
N SER A 174 -16.21 -13.74 7.13
CA SER A 174 -15.57 -12.87 6.12
C SER A 174 -14.20 -13.35 5.66
N CYS A 175 -13.51 -14.21 6.41
CA CYS A 175 -12.20 -14.73 6.03
C CYS A 175 -12.37 -16.02 5.20
N PRO A 176 -12.08 -16.03 3.87
CA PRO A 176 -12.34 -17.16 2.99
C PRO A 176 -11.61 -18.45 3.40
N PHE A 177 -10.52 -18.34 4.17
CA PHE A 177 -9.72 -19.48 4.64
C PHE A 177 -10.31 -20.21 5.86
N LEU A 178 -11.33 -19.65 6.53
CA LEU A 178 -11.94 -20.23 7.73
C LEU A 178 -13.28 -20.96 7.46
N PHE A 179 -13.78 -20.90 6.22
CA PHE A 179 -15.06 -21.52 5.86
C PHE A 179 -15.02 -23.05 6.01
N GLY A 180 -16.09 -23.63 6.57
CA GLY A 180 -16.20 -25.06 6.82
C GLY A 180 -15.48 -25.57 8.07
N GLN A 181 -14.93 -24.69 8.92
CA GLN A 181 -14.39 -25.08 10.22
C GLN A 181 -15.32 -24.63 11.36
N ASP A 182 -15.87 -25.58 12.10
CA ASP A 182 -16.86 -25.31 13.16
C ASP A 182 -16.27 -25.17 14.57
N ASP A 183 -15.19 -25.89 14.90
CA ASP A 183 -14.71 -26.00 16.29
C ASP A 183 -13.75 -24.87 16.76
N LEU A 184 -13.25 -24.01 15.86
CA LEU A 184 -12.09 -23.15 16.15
C LEU A 184 -12.18 -21.68 15.69
N ALA A 185 -13.17 -21.29 14.89
CA ALA A 185 -13.18 -19.98 14.24
C ALA A 185 -14.01 -18.95 15.04
N GLU A 186 -13.34 -18.07 15.77
CA GLU A 186 -14.00 -16.95 16.46
C GLU A 186 -14.77 -16.04 15.49
N ARG A 187 -15.90 -15.51 15.96
CA ARG A 187 -16.78 -14.63 15.18
C ARG A 187 -16.14 -13.26 14.88
N TYR A 188 -15.24 -12.82 15.74
CA TYR A 188 -14.48 -11.58 15.63
C TYR A 188 -13.04 -11.86 16.06
N ILE A 189 -12.05 -11.33 15.35
CA ILE A 189 -10.63 -11.58 15.64
C ILE A 189 -9.96 -10.27 16.13
N SER A 190 -9.38 -10.31 17.33
CA SER A 190 -8.38 -9.30 17.74
C SER A 190 -7.12 -9.51 16.89
N ILE A 191 -6.90 -8.66 15.89
CA ILE A 191 -5.73 -8.76 15.00
C ILE A 191 -4.43 -8.54 15.79
N SER A 192 -4.48 -7.69 16.82
CA SER A 192 -3.33 -7.46 17.70
C SER A 192 -2.96 -8.71 18.51
N ASP A 193 -3.94 -9.43 19.05
CA ASP A 193 -3.70 -10.65 19.83
C ASP A 193 -3.36 -11.86 18.93
N LEU A 194 -3.92 -11.92 17.71
CA LEU A 194 -3.51 -12.86 16.67
C LEU A 194 -2.02 -12.71 16.31
N CYS A 195 -1.56 -11.47 16.09
CA CYS A 195 -0.16 -11.20 15.79
C CYS A 195 0.77 -11.57 16.96
N ARG A 196 0.35 -11.29 18.21
CA ARG A 196 1.04 -11.75 19.42
C ARG A 196 1.07 -13.28 19.54
N TYR A 197 0.02 -13.97 19.14
CA TYR A 197 -0.04 -15.44 19.14
C TYR A 197 0.94 -16.04 18.12
N LEU A 198 0.91 -15.55 16.87
CA LEU A 198 1.78 -16.02 15.80
C LEU A 198 3.27 -15.82 16.13
N ASP A 199 3.64 -14.62 16.61
CA ASP A 199 5.02 -14.32 17.02
C ASP A 199 5.48 -15.23 18.19
N ARG A 200 4.61 -15.44 19.20
CA ARG A 200 4.91 -16.35 20.33
C ARG A 200 5.09 -17.80 19.87
N TYR A 201 4.25 -18.28 18.94
CA TYR A 201 4.37 -19.62 18.38
C TYR A 201 5.71 -19.81 17.65
N MET A 202 6.04 -18.91 16.71
CA MET A 202 7.33 -18.95 15.98
C MET A 202 8.55 -18.89 16.92
N ALA A 203 8.49 -18.06 17.96
CA ALA A 203 9.55 -17.94 18.96
C ALA A 203 9.73 -19.23 19.78
N ASN A 204 8.65 -19.98 20.03
CA ASN A 204 8.70 -21.23 20.78
C ASN A 204 9.13 -22.42 19.91
N SER A 205 8.64 -22.54 18.67
CA SER A 205 9.12 -23.55 17.70
C SER A 205 10.63 -23.43 17.45
N SER A 206 11.18 -22.21 17.54
CA SER A 206 12.62 -21.95 17.40
C SER A 206 13.47 -22.40 18.60
N LYS A 207 12.86 -22.62 19.78
CA LYS A 207 13.55 -23.04 21.01
C LYS A 207 13.63 -24.56 21.16
N GLY A 208 12.64 -25.30 20.66
CA GLY A 208 12.56 -26.77 20.79
C GLY A 208 13.65 -27.57 20.07
N ASN A 209 14.63 -26.90 19.44
CA ASN A 209 15.54 -27.51 18.46
C ASN A 209 17.04 -27.42 18.78
N GLN A 210 17.51 -26.91 19.95
CA GLN A 210 18.93 -27.06 20.37
C GLN A 210 19.36 -26.66 21.80
N SER A 211 20.35 -27.44 22.28
CA SER A 211 21.53 -27.22 23.15
C SER A 211 21.74 -25.93 24.00
N PRO A 212 22.42 -26.04 25.18
CA PRO A 212 22.54 -24.96 26.18
C PRO A 212 23.44 -23.76 25.84
N ALA A 213 24.19 -23.76 24.73
CA ALA A 213 25.19 -22.73 24.41
C ALA A 213 24.61 -21.36 23.95
N ARG A 214 23.39 -20.98 24.37
CA ARG A 214 22.61 -19.90 23.72
C ARG A 214 21.94 -18.89 24.66
N GLU A 215 22.35 -18.82 25.92
CA GLU A 215 21.74 -17.92 26.93
C GLU A 215 21.85 -16.43 26.56
N GLN A 216 22.99 -15.97 26.02
CA GLN A 216 23.14 -14.58 25.55
C GLN A 216 22.18 -14.24 24.38
N GLY A 217 21.94 -15.20 23.47
CA GLY A 217 20.95 -15.02 22.39
C GLY A 217 19.50 -14.94 22.89
N SER A 218 19.21 -15.51 24.07
CA SER A 218 17.90 -15.42 24.72
C SER A 218 17.61 -14.01 25.23
N LEU A 219 18.62 -13.31 25.79
CA LEU A 219 18.47 -11.94 26.28
C LEU A 219 18.22 -10.94 25.13
N GLN A 220 19.03 -10.98 24.08
CA GLN A 220 18.86 -10.11 22.91
C GLN A 220 17.53 -10.38 22.17
N GLY A 221 17.06 -11.63 22.18
CA GLY A 221 15.73 -12.00 21.69
C GLY A 221 14.59 -11.37 22.50
N LYS A 222 14.69 -11.36 23.84
CA LYS A 222 13.70 -10.72 24.73
C LYS A 222 13.68 -9.20 24.57
N GLU A 223 14.84 -8.56 24.47
CA GLU A 223 14.94 -7.11 24.24
C GLU A 223 14.28 -6.72 22.91
N ARG A 224 14.57 -7.47 21.83
CA ARG A 224 13.90 -7.29 20.53
C ARG A 224 12.38 -7.43 20.64
N ASP A 225 11.87 -8.41 21.39
CA ASP A 225 10.43 -8.63 21.59
C ASP A 225 9.76 -7.43 22.29
N VAL A 226 10.35 -6.95 23.37
CA VAL A 226 9.87 -5.76 24.12
C VAL A 226 9.84 -4.51 23.23
N LEU A 227 10.85 -4.32 22.39
CA LEU A 227 10.88 -3.20 21.44
C LEU A 227 9.80 -3.33 20.36
N ILE A 228 9.52 -4.53 19.85
CA ILE A 228 8.44 -4.76 18.88
C ILE A 228 7.06 -4.50 19.52
N GLU A 229 6.82 -4.98 20.75
CA GLU A 229 5.57 -4.72 21.46
C GLU A 229 5.39 -3.23 21.76
N ARG A 230 6.47 -2.53 22.13
CA ARG A 230 6.45 -1.07 22.31
C ARG A 230 6.11 -0.34 21.01
N SER A 231 6.71 -0.73 19.88
CA SER A 231 6.39 -0.14 18.58
C SER A 231 4.92 -0.37 18.19
N LEU A 232 4.35 -1.55 18.49
CA LEU A 232 2.92 -1.81 18.27
C LEU A 232 2.03 -0.98 19.18
N ARG A 233 2.35 -0.85 20.48
CA ARG A 233 1.63 0.03 21.41
C ARG A 233 1.67 1.49 20.93
N ASN A 234 2.82 1.97 20.46
CA ASN A 234 2.98 3.32 19.92
C ASN A 234 2.19 3.53 18.62
N ALA A 235 2.20 2.55 17.70
CA ALA A 235 1.41 2.62 16.46
C ALA A 235 -0.10 2.61 16.73
N ILE A 236 -0.58 1.78 17.67
CA ILE A 236 -1.98 1.79 18.11
C ILE A 236 -2.35 3.12 18.76
N ALA A 237 -1.50 3.64 19.66
CA ALA A 237 -1.72 4.93 20.32
C ALA A 237 -1.82 6.07 19.30
N ALA A 238 -0.80 6.22 18.45
CA ALA A 238 -0.77 7.21 17.36
C ALA A 238 -2.01 7.10 16.45
N PHE A 239 -2.37 5.89 16.04
CA PHE A 239 -3.58 5.63 15.25
C PHE A 239 -4.84 6.12 15.98
N ALA A 240 -5.01 5.81 17.27
CA ALA A 240 -6.21 6.10 18.05
C ALA A 240 -6.32 7.56 18.54
N THR A 241 -5.23 8.34 18.54
CA THR A 241 -5.22 9.76 18.98
C THR A 241 -6.30 10.62 18.35
N ARG A 242 -6.69 10.30 17.10
CA ARG A 242 -7.75 10.98 16.34
C ARG A 242 -9.10 11.10 17.09
N TRP A 243 -9.34 10.23 18.07
CA TRP A 243 -10.56 10.19 18.89
C TRP A 243 -10.40 10.79 20.29
N LEU A 244 -9.22 11.29 20.67
CA LEU A 244 -9.04 12.02 21.94
C LEU A 244 -9.88 13.31 22.02
N PRO A 245 -10.00 14.15 20.98
CA PRO A 245 -10.80 15.38 21.06
C PRO A 245 -12.27 15.12 21.38
N ILE A 246 -12.84 14.01 20.88
CA ILE A 246 -14.24 13.63 21.12
C ILE A 246 -14.45 12.80 22.41
N THR A 247 -13.37 12.47 23.13
CA THR A 247 -13.41 11.71 24.40
C THR A 247 -12.66 12.38 25.55
N SER A 248 -12.42 13.69 25.41
CA SER A 248 -11.90 14.56 26.45
C SER A 248 -13.06 15.37 27.04
N PRO A 249 -13.18 15.49 28.38
CA PRO A 249 -14.09 16.43 29.00
C PRO A 249 -13.79 17.87 28.56
N ASP A 250 -14.83 18.65 28.24
CA ASP A 250 -14.72 20.11 28.14
C ASP A 250 -14.21 20.68 29.47
N GLY A 251 -12.93 21.07 29.49
CA GLY A 251 -12.27 21.70 30.64
C GLY A 251 -11.29 20.83 31.44
N SER A 252 -11.06 19.55 31.11
CA SER A 252 -9.92 18.82 31.69
C SER A 252 -8.65 19.05 30.88
N VAL A 253 -7.62 19.58 31.53
CA VAL A 253 -6.33 20.02 30.94
C VAL A 253 -5.63 18.92 30.10
N ASP A 254 -4.90 19.37 29.08
CA ASP A 254 -3.93 18.69 28.19
C ASP A 254 -4.38 17.65 27.15
N LEU A 255 -5.41 16.83 27.39
CA LEU A 255 -5.67 15.64 26.53
C LEU A 255 -6.00 15.88 25.03
N SER A 256 -6.30 17.11 24.64
CA SER A 256 -6.56 17.51 23.25
C SER A 256 -5.48 18.47 22.70
N ASN A 257 -4.34 18.58 23.39
CA ASN A 257 -3.20 19.39 22.99
C ASN A 257 -2.64 18.89 21.64
N PRO A 258 -2.61 19.72 20.57
CA PRO A 258 -2.08 19.33 19.26
C PRO A 258 -0.66 18.77 19.32
N ASN A 259 0.15 19.23 20.28
CA ASN A 259 1.53 18.80 20.46
C ASN A 259 1.64 17.34 20.92
N GLU A 260 0.70 16.83 21.74
CA GLU A 260 0.70 15.42 22.14
C GLU A 260 0.45 14.49 20.94
N MET A 261 -0.53 14.84 20.09
CA MET A 261 -0.88 14.06 18.91
C MET A 261 0.26 14.05 17.88
N GLN A 262 0.89 15.20 17.62
CA GLN A 262 2.09 15.27 16.80
C GLN A 262 3.25 14.45 17.40
N THR A 263 3.45 14.52 18.72
CA THR A 263 4.53 13.79 19.41
C THR A 263 4.34 12.28 19.31
N MET A 264 3.12 11.78 19.51
CA MET A 264 2.78 10.36 19.32
C MET A 264 2.99 9.91 17.87
N TRP A 265 2.56 10.73 16.89
CA TRP A 265 2.78 10.45 15.47
C TRP A 265 4.27 10.38 15.11
N ARG A 266 5.05 11.40 15.51
CA ARG A 266 6.52 11.45 15.34
C ARG A 266 7.20 10.24 15.97
N GLN A 267 6.79 9.85 17.18
CA GLN A 267 7.35 8.68 17.86
C GLN A 267 7.04 7.38 17.13
N ALA A 268 5.78 7.15 16.74
CA ALA A 268 5.42 5.97 15.95
C ALA A 268 6.17 5.92 14.62
N ARG A 269 6.31 7.06 13.92
CA ARG A 269 7.06 7.18 12.66
C ARG A 269 8.53 6.79 12.80
N ARG A 270 9.21 7.27 13.86
CA ARG A 270 10.59 6.87 14.20
C ARG A 270 10.71 5.38 14.48
N ASP A 271 9.69 4.77 15.08
CA ASP A 271 9.65 3.34 15.33
C ASP A 271 9.46 2.51 14.04
N MET A 272 8.71 3.02 13.05
CA MET A 272 8.51 2.33 11.76
C MET A 272 9.83 2.01 11.05
N LEU A 273 10.75 2.98 10.96
CA LEU A 273 12.10 2.79 10.41
C LEU A 273 12.87 1.63 11.07
N ARG A 274 12.66 1.41 12.38
CA ARG A 274 13.31 0.35 13.15
C ARG A 274 12.67 -1.02 12.91
N ILE A 275 11.32 -1.08 12.84
CA ILE A 275 10.60 -2.36 12.74
C ILE A 275 10.53 -2.95 11.33
N ILE A 276 10.74 -2.16 10.28
CA ILE A 276 10.94 -2.68 8.91
C ILE A 276 12.08 -3.71 8.88
N ASN A 277 13.15 -3.42 9.62
CA ASN A 277 14.32 -4.28 9.77
C ASN A 277 14.13 -5.40 10.82
N ARG A 278 12.92 -5.57 11.37
CA ARG A 278 12.60 -6.57 12.40
C ARG A 278 11.33 -7.36 12.04
N PRO A 279 11.32 -8.17 10.96
CA PRO A 279 10.13 -8.91 10.55
C PRO A 279 9.50 -9.73 11.69
N SER A 280 8.20 -9.52 11.89
CA SER A 280 7.30 -10.23 12.80
C SER A 280 5.85 -9.86 12.45
N TYR A 281 4.85 -10.61 12.90
CA TYR A 281 3.46 -10.27 12.65
C TYR A 281 3.04 -8.99 13.40
N ARG A 282 3.59 -8.72 14.60
CA ARG A 282 3.40 -7.43 15.27
C ARG A 282 4.06 -6.27 14.52
N SER A 283 5.25 -6.46 13.93
CA SER A 283 5.90 -5.45 13.09
C SER A 283 5.07 -5.13 11.83
N MET A 284 4.56 -6.16 11.14
CA MET A 284 3.61 -6.03 10.03
C MET A 284 2.38 -5.20 10.44
N LEU A 285 1.71 -5.56 11.54
CA LEU A 285 0.52 -4.85 12.00
C LEU A 285 0.82 -3.39 12.35
N SER A 286 1.96 -3.13 13.01
CA SER A 286 2.38 -1.77 13.37
C SER A 286 2.57 -0.88 12.13
N LEU A 287 3.18 -1.42 11.07
CA LEU A 287 3.38 -0.73 9.79
C LEU A 287 2.04 -0.43 9.10
N PHE A 288 1.12 -1.41 9.06
CA PHE A 288 -0.22 -1.21 8.52
C PHE A 288 -1.03 -0.17 9.32
N LEU A 289 -1.00 -0.20 10.65
CA LEU A 289 -1.68 0.80 11.49
C LEU A 289 -1.09 2.20 11.31
N PHE A 290 0.23 2.33 11.23
CA PHE A 290 0.85 3.62 10.93
C PHE A 290 0.45 4.15 9.54
N SER A 291 0.36 3.28 8.52
CA SER A 291 -0.11 3.70 7.19
C SER A 291 -1.57 4.19 7.15
N LEU A 292 -2.40 3.76 8.12
CA LEU A 292 -3.77 4.28 8.31
C LEU A 292 -3.87 5.40 9.36
N THR A 293 -2.74 5.94 9.84
CA THR A 293 -2.72 7.02 10.82
C THR A 293 -2.69 8.37 10.09
N PRO A 294 -3.74 9.21 10.21
CA PRO A 294 -3.75 10.54 9.63
C PRO A 294 -2.57 11.38 10.11
N ILE A 295 -2.03 12.17 9.20
CA ILE A 295 -1.00 13.15 9.50
C ILE A 295 -1.66 14.28 10.31
N PRO A 296 -1.17 14.59 11.54
CA PRO A 296 -1.73 15.66 12.34
C PRO A 296 -1.55 17.04 11.69
N ILE A 297 -2.43 17.99 12.00
CA ILE A 297 -2.23 19.40 11.67
C ILE A 297 -0.96 19.91 12.37
N GLY A 298 -0.19 20.74 11.67
CA GLY A 298 1.06 21.34 12.15
C GLY A 298 2.31 20.52 11.84
N ILE A 299 2.18 19.39 11.14
CA ILE A 299 3.29 18.75 10.42
C ILE A 299 3.49 19.49 9.08
N SER A 300 4.70 20.01 8.83
CA SER A 300 5.04 20.67 7.56
C SER A 300 5.24 19.65 6.43
N GLU A 301 5.24 20.12 5.18
CA GLU A 301 5.50 19.26 4.01
C GLU A 301 6.96 18.78 3.97
N ASP A 302 7.90 19.61 4.44
CA ASP A 302 9.30 19.19 4.64
C ASP A 302 9.41 18.08 5.69
N GLU A 303 8.72 18.20 6.84
CA GLU A 303 8.69 17.12 7.84
C GLU A 303 8.00 15.87 7.26
N GLU A 304 6.94 16.04 6.48
CA GLU A 304 6.23 14.94 5.81
C GLU A 304 7.12 14.20 4.80
N THR A 305 8.03 14.88 4.10
CA THR A 305 8.93 14.28 3.09
C THR A 305 10.23 13.71 3.66
N ASP A 306 10.79 14.26 4.75
CA ASP A 306 12.06 13.82 5.36
C ASP A 306 12.01 12.41 6.00
N GLY A 307 10.82 11.85 6.22
CA GLY A 307 10.64 10.56 6.90
C GLY A 307 9.93 9.50 6.06
N ILE A 308 9.69 8.34 6.68
CA ILE A 308 8.96 7.26 6.01
C ILE A 308 7.50 7.62 5.74
N SER A 309 7.01 7.33 4.53
CA SER A 309 5.62 7.52 4.13
C SER A 309 4.74 6.31 4.49
N GLY A 310 3.42 6.52 4.57
CA GLY A 310 2.45 5.44 4.82
C GLY A 310 2.51 4.33 3.76
N GLN A 311 2.72 4.68 2.49
CA GLN A 311 2.83 3.71 1.40
C GLN A 311 4.08 2.83 1.52
N THR A 312 5.23 3.39 1.91
CA THR A 312 6.43 2.60 2.19
C THR A 312 6.21 1.63 3.35
N CYS A 313 5.45 2.03 4.39
CA CYS A 313 5.05 1.13 5.47
C CYS A 313 4.17 -0.04 4.96
N VAL A 314 3.20 0.23 4.07
CA VAL A 314 2.38 -0.83 3.44
C VAL A 314 3.27 -1.81 2.67
N HIS A 315 4.14 -1.33 1.76
CA HIS A 315 5.02 -2.20 0.98
C HIS A 315 5.93 -3.05 1.87
N ALA A 316 6.52 -2.47 2.90
CA ALA A 316 7.37 -3.20 3.85
C ALA A 316 6.57 -4.25 4.66
N ALA A 317 5.35 -3.94 5.09
CA ALA A 317 4.48 -4.89 5.78
C ALA A 317 4.11 -6.10 4.90
N LEU A 318 3.76 -5.85 3.64
CA LEU A 318 3.44 -6.90 2.66
C LEU A 318 4.65 -7.79 2.37
N GLN A 319 5.85 -7.21 2.23
CA GLN A 319 7.10 -7.96 2.10
C GLN A 319 7.41 -8.78 3.36
N GLN A 320 7.14 -8.26 4.57
CA GLN A 320 7.29 -9.03 5.81
C GLN A 320 6.34 -10.25 5.82
N VAL A 321 5.08 -10.11 5.40
CA VAL A 321 4.13 -11.23 5.31
C VAL A 321 4.62 -12.30 4.35
N GLN A 322 5.04 -11.92 3.14
CA GLN A 322 5.62 -12.88 2.18
C GLN A 322 6.82 -13.60 2.78
N SER A 323 7.71 -12.88 3.45
CA SER A 323 8.92 -13.45 4.06
C SER A 323 8.62 -14.42 5.21
N LEU A 324 7.67 -14.06 6.08
CA LEU A 324 7.23 -14.89 7.22
C LEU A 324 6.55 -16.17 6.73
N ARG A 325 5.60 -16.06 5.78
CA ARG A 325 4.85 -17.21 5.25
C ARG A 325 5.67 -18.12 4.33
N ALA A 326 6.61 -17.57 3.55
CA ALA A 326 7.40 -18.38 2.62
C ALA A 326 8.44 -19.28 3.33
N ARG A 327 8.77 -19.01 4.61
CA ARG A 327 9.62 -19.83 5.49
C ARG A 327 10.90 -20.33 4.79
N GLN A 328 11.51 -19.48 3.96
CA GLN A 328 12.49 -19.91 2.96
C GLN A 328 13.79 -20.42 3.60
N ARG A 329 14.23 -21.59 3.13
CA ARG A 329 15.50 -22.24 3.51
C ARG A 329 16.64 -21.99 2.51
N ASN A 330 16.37 -21.19 1.48
CA ASN A 330 17.29 -20.95 0.38
C ASN A 330 18.27 -19.82 0.72
N LEU A 331 19.40 -19.77 -0.01
CA LEU A 331 20.33 -18.64 0.03
C LEU A 331 19.60 -17.38 -0.46
N GLN A 332 19.44 -16.40 0.42
CA GLN A 332 18.91 -15.08 0.06
C GLN A 332 20.07 -14.11 -0.11
N PHE A 333 20.02 -13.26 -1.14
CA PHE A 333 21.02 -12.24 -1.35
C PHE A 333 20.38 -10.97 -1.93
N ASN A 334 20.97 -9.83 -1.58
CA ASN A 334 20.73 -8.54 -2.21
C ASN A 334 22.08 -7.88 -2.54
N GLY A 335 22.07 -6.67 -3.08
CA GLY A 335 23.31 -5.97 -3.48
C GLY A 335 24.30 -5.66 -2.34
N SER A 336 23.87 -5.73 -1.07
CA SER A 336 24.69 -5.40 0.11
C SER A 336 25.00 -6.59 1.02
N LYS A 337 24.26 -7.70 0.90
CA LYS A 337 24.36 -8.83 1.84
C LYS A 337 23.92 -10.16 1.22
N VAL A 338 24.70 -11.20 1.49
CA VAL A 338 24.32 -12.61 1.31
C VAL A 338 23.94 -13.17 2.69
N SER A 339 22.75 -13.78 2.79
CA SER A 339 22.19 -14.37 4.02
C SER A 339 21.81 -15.83 3.80
N LEU A 340 22.47 -16.73 4.50
CA LEU A 340 22.04 -18.12 4.63
C LEU A 340 20.94 -18.21 5.68
N SER A 341 19.73 -18.59 5.26
CA SER A 341 18.62 -18.89 6.19
C SER A 341 18.85 -20.25 6.87
N LEU A 342 19.74 -20.27 7.86
CA LEU A 342 20.07 -21.45 8.69
C LEU A 342 19.01 -21.73 9.77
N ILE A 343 17.88 -21.02 9.78
CA ILE A 343 16.85 -21.14 10.81
C ILE A 343 16.01 -22.38 10.52
N SER A 344 16.25 -23.44 11.28
CA SER A 344 15.57 -24.72 11.19
C SER A 344 14.17 -24.71 11.83
N THR A 345 13.22 -23.98 11.23
CA THR A 345 11.79 -24.28 11.39
C THR A 345 11.45 -25.56 10.63
N SER A 346 11.85 -26.68 11.23
CA SER A 346 11.19 -27.96 10.99
C SER A 346 9.82 -27.89 11.68
N VAL A 347 8.73 -27.94 10.90
CA VAL A 347 7.44 -28.35 11.46
C VAL A 347 7.61 -29.83 11.74
N CYS A 348 7.84 -30.17 13.01
CA CYS A 348 7.93 -31.56 13.45
C CYS A 348 6.58 -32.23 13.18
N THR A 349 6.53 -33.16 12.23
CA THR A 349 5.28 -33.80 11.79
C THR A 349 4.73 -34.83 12.79
N THR A 350 5.29 -34.91 14.01
CA THR A 350 5.05 -35.99 14.96
C THR A 350 4.78 -35.56 16.41
N LEU A 351 4.44 -34.28 16.67
CA LEU A 351 3.75 -33.91 17.90
C LEU A 351 2.77 -32.74 17.66
N GLU A 352 1.49 -32.97 18.02
CA GLU A 352 0.36 -32.02 17.95
C GLU A 352 -0.09 -31.51 16.56
N SER A 353 -0.95 -32.28 15.91
CA SER A 353 -1.70 -31.85 14.71
C SER A 353 -2.64 -30.66 14.99
N ALA A 354 -3.25 -30.59 16.18
CA ALA A 354 -4.21 -29.55 16.55
C ALA A 354 -3.57 -28.17 16.70
N THR A 355 -2.42 -28.05 17.38
CA THR A 355 -1.71 -26.76 17.53
C THR A 355 -1.08 -26.30 16.21
N THR A 356 -0.63 -27.25 15.37
CA THR A 356 -0.20 -26.97 14.00
C THR A 356 -1.35 -26.43 13.13
N SER A 357 -2.55 -27.00 13.23
CA SER A 357 -3.75 -26.52 12.52
C SER A 357 -4.16 -25.11 12.97
N SER A 358 -4.22 -24.87 14.28
CA SER A 358 -4.50 -23.56 14.87
C SER A 358 -3.53 -22.48 14.37
N PHE A 359 -2.23 -22.78 14.28
CA PHE A 359 -1.24 -21.87 13.74
C PHE A 359 -1.44 -21.56 12.24
N ILE A 360 -1.75 -22.57 11.42
CA ILE A 360 -2.01 -22.40 9.98
C ILE A 360 -3.24 -21.51 9.76
N ASN A 361 -4.33 -21.75 10.51
CA ASN A 361 -5.52 -20.91 10.47
C ASN A 361 -5.20 -19.45 10.84
N ALA A 362 -4.47 -19.23 11.94
CA ALA A 362 -4.05 -17.91 12.36
C ALA A 362 -3.17 -17.19 11.31
N GLU A 363 -2.24 -17.91 10.68
CA GLU A 363 -1.38 -17.38 9.62
C GLU A 363 -2.19 -17.04 8.35
N ASN A 364 -3.23 -17.81 8.03
CA ASN A 364 -4.15 -17.51 6.94
C ASN A 364 -5.02 -16.28 7.21
N ILE A 365 -5.45 -16.05 8.46
CA ILE A 365 -6.14 -14.80 8.84
C ILE A 365 -5.19 -13.60 8.70
N ALA A 366 -3.94 -13.71 9.18
CA ALA A 366 -2.94 -12.64 9.00
C ALA A 366 -2.63 -12.38 7.52
N TYR A 367 -2.67 -13.40 6.67
CA TYR A 367 -2.58 -13.23 5.22
C TYR A 367 -3.80 -12.53 4.61
N TRP A 368 -5.02 -12.87 5.06
CA TRP A 368 -6.24 -12.20 4.62
C TRP A 368 -6.28 -10.72 5.02
N ALA A 369 -5.77 -10.38 6.20
CA ALA A 369 -5.51 -9.00 6.61
C ALA A 369 -4.57 -8.31 5.60
N ALA A 370 -3.45 -8.94 5.26
CA ALA A 370 -2.49 -8.40 4.31
C ALA A 370 -3.06 -8.22 2.89
N ILE A 371 -3.86 -9.18 2.40
CA ILE A 371 -4.60 -9.08 1.12
C ILE A 371 -5.62 -7.93 1.16
N THR A 372 -6.27 -7.69 2.30
CA THR A 372 -7.15 -6.54 2.50
C THR A 372 -6.41 -5.22 2.32
N PHE A 373 -5.24 -5.08 2.96
CA PHE A 373 -4.39 -3.89 2.81
C PHE A 373 -3.85 -3.71 1.38
N ASP A 374 -3.35 -4.77 0.76
CA ASP A 374 -2.81 -4.76 -0.60
C ASP A 374 -3.86 -4.36 -1.65
N THR A 375 -5.06 -4.94 -1.55
CA THR A 375 -6.18 -4.63 -2.44
C THR A 375 -6.69 -3.21 -2.21
N SER A 376 -6.74 -2.76 -0.94
CA SER A 376 -7.09 -1.38 -0.59
C SER A 376 -6.12 -0.39 -1.23
N ALA A 377 -4.81 -0.58 -1.05
CA ALA A 377 -3.78 0.28 -1.62
C ALA A 377 -3.80 0.28 -3.15
N SER A 378 -3.98 -0.90 -3.77
CA SER A 378 -4.05 -1.01 -5.23
C SER A 378 -5.24 -0.25 -5.84
N LEU A 379 -6.40 -0.27 -5.17
CA LEU A 379 -7.56 0.53 -5.55
C LEU A 379 -7.35 2.03 -5.28
N THR A 380 -6.96 2.41 -4.05
CA THR A 380 -6.99 3.80 -3.58
C THR A 380 -5.76 4.62 -3.96
N LEU A 381 -4.60 4.00 -4.14
CA LEU A 381 -3.35 4.63 -4.57
C LEU A 381 -3.02 4.33 -6.05
N SER A 382 -3.93 3.71 -6.77
CA SER A 382 -3.77 3.33 -8.19
C SER A 382 -2.47 2.53 -8.47
N CYS A 383 -1.95 1.81 -7.47
CA CYS A 383 -0.70 1.06 -7.57
C CYS A 383 -0.97 -0.41 -7.94
N ARG A 384 0.08 -1.15 -8.35
CA ARG A 384 -0.05 -2.60 -8.53
C ARG A 384 -0.03 -3.32 -7.17
N SER A 385 -0.86 -4.37 -7.07
CA SER A 385 -0.95 -5.27 -5.92
C SER A 385 0.33 -6.12 -5.80
N LEU A 386 0.88 -6.28 -4.59
CA LEU A 386 2.13 -6.98 -4.30
C LEU A 386 1.94 -8.45 -3.88
N LEU A 387 0.80 -8.78 -3.30
CA LEU A 387 0.45 -10.15 -2.86
C LEU A 387 -0.43 -10.90 -3.86
N SER A 388 -1.19 -10.17 -4.67
CA SER A 388 -2.11 -10.74 -5.66
C SER A 388 -1.81 -10.21 -7.05
N SER A 389 -1.79 -11.12 -8.02
CA SER A 389 -1.58 -10.84 -9.43
C SER A 389 -2.57 -9.79 -9.95
N GLY A 390 -2.15 -9.01 -10.94
CA GLY A 390 -3.01 -8.10 -11.68
C GLY A 390 -3.91 -8.81 -12.70
N LEU A 391 -4.21 -8.12 -13.80
CA LEU A 391 -5.10 -8.51 -14.89
C LEU A 391 -5.00 -10.00 -15.29
N PHE A 392 -3.80 -10.47 -15.59
CA PHE A 392 -3.58 -11.81 -16.19
C PHE A 392 -3.40 -12.96 -15.19
N GLY A 393 -3.69 -12.77 -13.90
CA GLY A 393 -3.44 -13.82 -12.90
C GLY A 393 -4.50 -13.99 -11.81
N PHE A 394 -5.18 -12.93 -11.37
CA PHE A 394 -5.99 -12.98 -10.14
C PHE A 394 -7.10 -14.05 -10.19
N GLU A 395 -7.74 -14.27 -11.34
CA GLU A 395 -8.80 -15.29 -11.54
C GLU A 395 -8.33 -16.72 -11.20
N SER A 396 -7.04 -16.99 -11.37
CA SER A 396 -6.44 -18.31 -11.09
C SER A 396 -6.08 -18.52 -9.62
N GLU A 397 -5.99 -17.44 -8.83
CA GLU A 397 -5.49 -17.50 -7.44
C GLU A 397 -6.50 -18.13 -6.50
N PHE A 398 -5.97 -18.96 -5.60
CA PHE A 398 -6.78 -19.70 -4.63
C PHE A 398 -7.62 -18.79 -3.74
N THR A 399 -7.10 -17.62 -3.33
CA THR A 399 -7.82 -16.63 -2.52
C THR A 399 -9.14 -16.21 -3.14
N TRP A 400 -9.12 -15.72 -4.39
CA TRP A 400 -10.32 -15.20 -5.06
C TRP A 400 -11.29 -16.31 -5.48
N ARG A 401 -10.76 -17.49 -5.80
CA ARG A 401 -11.57 -18.69 -6.01
C ARG A 401 -12.33 -19.11 -4.75
N LEU A 402 -11.70 -19.03 -3.57
CA LEU A 402 -12.41 -19.26 -2.30
C LEU A 402 -13.49 -18.21 -2.06
N VAL A 403 -13.24 -16.92 -2.28
CA VAL A 403 -14.28 -15.87 -2.13
C VAL A 403 -15.53 -16.18 -2.97
N ARG A 404 -15.35 -16.65 -4.22
CA ARG A 404 -16.47 -17.12 -5.06
C ARG A 404 -17.15 -18.38 -4.53
N THR A 405 -16.42 -19.31 -3.92
CA THR A 405 -17.01 -20.47 -3.24
C THR A 405 -17.81 -20.05 -1.99
N CYS A 406 -17.34 -19.06 -1.22
CA CYS A 406 -18.04 -18.52 -0.07
C CYS A 406 -19.40 -17.90 -0.46
N LEU A 407 -19.49 -17.23 -1.61
CA LEU A 407 -20.76 -16.73 -2.15
C LEU A 407 -21.76 -17.87 -2.36
N ASN A 408 -21.33 -18.96 -3.00
CA ASN A 408 -22.20 -20.11 -3.27
C ASN A 408 -22.70 -20.76 -1.96
N VAL A 409 -21.82 -20.91 -0.96
CA VAL A 409 -22.19 -21.43 0.36
C VAL A 409 -23.16 -20.50 1.09
N PHE A 410 -22.96 -19.18 1.01
CA PHE A 410 -23.90 -18.20 1.56
C PHE A 410 -25.27 -18.30 0.88
N ASN A 411 -25.31 -18.39 -0.45
CA ASN A 411 -26.54 -18.55 -1.24
C ASN A 411 -27.31 -19.82 -0.87
N GLU A 412 -26.65 -20.97 -0.70
CA GLU A 412 -27.31 -22.19 -0.21
C GLU A 412 -27.85 -22.02 1.22
N SER A 413 -27.09 -21.35 2.09
CA SER A 413 -27.47 -21.12 3.50
C SER A 413 -28.61 -20.11 3.68
N SER A 414 -28.73 -19.14 2.78
CA SER A 414 -29.70 -18.04 2.86
C SER A 414 -31.04 -18.34 2.18
N LYS A 415 -31.15 -19.39 1.34
CA LYS A 415 -32.42 -19.84 0.70
C LYS A 415 -33.59 -20.02 1.68
N GLY A 416 -33.32 -20.38 2.92
CA GLY A 416 -34.34 -20.56 3.97
C GLY A 416 -34.77 -19.27 4.68
N TRP A 417 -34.10 -18.14 4.43
CA TRP A 417 -34.30 -16.90 5.18
C TRP A 417 -35.46 -16.10 4.56
N ARG A 418 -36.54 -15.92 5.32
CA ARG A 418 -37.72 -15.16 4.87
C ARG A 418 -37.43 -13.66 4.91
N LEU A 419 -37.48 -12.99 3.76
CA LEU A 419 -37.48 -11.52 3.69
C LEU A 419 -38.77 -10.98 4.34
N GLY A 420 -38.67 -9.86 5.06
CA GLY A 420 -39.83 -9.16 5.66
C GLY A 420 -40.49 -9.82 6.87
N SER A 421 -40.03 -10.99 7.36
CA SER A 421 -40.68 -11.70 8.49
C SER A 421 -40.36 -11.13 9.89
N GLY A 422 -39.61 -10.03 9.99
CA GLY A 422 -39.15 -9.48 11.28
C GLY A 422 -38.03 -10.30 11.95
N GLU A 423 -37.46 -11.29 11.27
CA GLU A 423 -36.40 -12.17 11.79
C GLU A 423 -34.97 -11.58 11.73
N MET A 424 -34.77 -10.38 11.18
CA MET A 424 -33.42 -9.81 11.04
C MET A 424 -32.86 -9.40 12.42
N THR A 425 -32.19 -10.33 13.10
CA THR A 425 -31.53 -10.13 14.40
C THR A 425 -30.15 -9.52 14.23
N ASP A 426 -29.60 -8.96 15.31
CA ASP A 426 -28.22 -8.51 15.35
C ASP A 426 -27.21 -9.63 15.01
N GLN A 427 -27.54 -10.89 15.36
CA GLN A 427 -26.70 -12.02 14.98
C GLN A 427 -26.65 -12.21 13.46
N ARG A 428 -27.82 -12.32 12.82
CA ARG A 428 -27.98 -12.53 11.38
C ARG A 428 -27.43 -11.35 10.58
N ALA A 429 -27.71 -10.12 11.00
CA ALA A 429 -27.20 -8.90 10.37
C ALA A 429 -25.66 -8.88 10.27
N ASN A 430 -24.96 -9.17 11.37
CA ASN A 430 -23.49 -9.24 11.36
C ASN A 430 -22.93 -10.38 10.49
N GLU A 431 -23.64 -11.50 10.35
CA GLU A 431 -23.26 -12.60 9.45
C GLU A 431 -23.37 -12.18 7.98
N ILE A 432 -24.49 -11.55 7.60
CA ILE A 432 -24.69 -10.93 6.28
C ILE A 432 -23.61 -9.89 5.98
N ILE A 433 -23.39 -8.95 6.90
CA ILE A 433 -22.41 -7.86 6.73
C ILE A 433 -20.99 -8.41 6.57
N ALA A 434 -20.62 -9.45 7.30
CA ALA A 434 -19.31 -10.08 7.17
C ALA A 434 -19.15 -10.86 5.85
N ALA A 435 -20.16 -11.63 5.43
CA ALA A 435 -20.13 -12.31 4.13
C ALA A 435 -20.06 -11.31 2.95
N ALA A 436 -20.84 -10.23 3.03
CA ALA A 436 -20.82 -9.13 2.09
C ALA A 436 -19.49 -8.36 2.09
N ALA A 437 -18.81 -8.22 3.24
CA ALA A 437 -17.47 -7.61 3.33
C ALA A 437 -16.38 -8.44 2.64
N CYS A 438 -16.50 -9.77 2.65
CA CYS A 438 -15.65 -10.67 1.86
C CYS A 438 -15.83 -10.41 0.35
N TRP A 439 -17.08 -10.36 -0.12
CA TRP A 439 -17.39 -10.05 -1.52
C TRP A 439 -16.96 -8.64 -1.93
N LYS A 440 -17.15 -7.64 -1.05
CA LYS A 440 -16.68 -6.26 -1.23
C LYS A 440 -15.18 -6.22 -1.55
N LEU A 441 -14.36 -7.11 -0.98
CA LEU A 441 -12.94 -7.13 -1.29
C LEU A 441 -12.64 -7.69 -2.70
N LEU A 442 -13.44 -8.64 -3.19
CA LEU A 442 -13.37 -9.07 -4.59
C LEU A 442 -13.81 -7.95 -5.54
N GLY A 443 -14.88 -7.22 -5.21
CA GLY A 443 -15.30 -6.03 -5.96
C GLY A 443 -14.19 -4.97 -6.03
N TRP A 444 -13.52 -4.70 -4.90
CA TRP A 444 -12.35 -3.82 -4.85
C TRP A 444 -11.18 -4.34 -5.69
N LYS A 445 -10.92 -5.65 -5.72
CA LYS A 445 -9.88 -6.24 -6.56
C LYS A 445 -10.19 -6.07 -8.04
N LEU A 446 -11.46 -6.25 -8.44
CA LEU A 446 -11.91 -6.07 -9.82
C LEU A 446 -11.82 -4.61 -10.26
N ALA A 447 -12.24 -3.67 -9.40
CA ALA A 447 -12.06 -2.24 -9.62
C ALA A 447 -10.57 -1.86 -9.75
N ALA A 448 -9.69 -2.40 -8.89
CA ALA A 448 -8.25 -2.17 -9.00
C ALA A 448 -7.64 -2.75 -10.28
N VAL A 449 -8.07 -3.94 -10.72
CA VAL A 449 -7.67 -4.53 -12.00
C VAL A 449 -8.15 -3.68 -13.18
N PHE A 450 -9.38 -3.16 -13.14
CA PHE A 450 -9.88 -2.23 -14.17
C PHE A 450 -9.06 -0.93 -14.23
N LYS A 451 -8.69 -0.34 -13.08
CA LYS A 451 -7.76 0.81 -13.04
C LYS A 451 -6.38 0.47 -13.60
N GLU A 452 -5.85 -0.73 -13.32
CA GLU A 452 -4.60 -1.23 -13.90
C GLU A 452 -4.68 -1.35 -15.43
N VAL A 453 -5.77 -1.91 -15.95
CA VAL A 453 -6.04 -2.09 -17.39
C VAL A 453 -6.02 -0.76 -18.14
N LEU A 454 -6.73 0.25 -17.62
CA LEU A 454 -6.77 1.59 -18.21
C LEU A 454 -5.42 2.31 -18.11
N ARG A 455 -4.80 2.31 -16.92
CA ARG A 455 -3.52 3.00 -16.65
C ARG A 455 -2.38 2.45 -17.52
N ASP A 456 -2.33 1.14 -17.72
CA ASP A 456 -1.23 0.47 -18.42
C ASP A 456 -1.46 0.38 -19.94
N GLY A 457 -2.58 0.91 -20.46
CA GLY A 457 -2.86 1.03 -21.90
C GLY A 457 -3.10 -0.31 -22.59
N HIS A 458 -3.85 -1.20 -21.94
CA HIS A 458 -4.19 -2.51 -22.51
C HIS A 458 -5.18 -2.42 -23.68
N ASP A 459 -5.26 -3.50 -24.46
CA ASP A 459 -6.14 -3.59 -25.62
C ASP A 459 -7.63 -3.68 -25.25
N GLU A 460 -8.49 -3.23 -26.17
CA GLU A 460 -9.95 -3.13 -25.95
C GLU A 460 -10.60 -4.45 -25.51
N SER A 461 -10.06 -5.61 -25.91
CA SER A 461 -10.52 -6.92 -25.43
C SER A 461 -10.40 -7.05 -23.91
N GLU A 462 -9.28 -6.62 -23.34
CA GLU A 462 -9.01 -6.69 -21.91
C GLU A 462 -9.69 -5.54 -21.14
N VAL A 463 -9.85 -4.36 -21.76
CA VAL A 463 -10.70 -3.27 -21.25
C VAL A 463 -12.14 -3.76 -21.09
N GLN A 464 -12.73 -4.31 -22.15
CA GLN A 464 -14.11 -4.79 -22.11
C GLN A 464 -14.27 -6.00 -21.17
N LYS A 465 -13.28 -6.89 -21.08
CA LYS A 465 -13.27 -7.99 -20.09
C LYS A 465 -13.28 -7.43 -18.66
N ALA A 466 -12.47 -6.41 -18.37
CA ALA A 466 -12.35 -5.85 -17.04
C ALA A 466 -13.61 -5.08 -16.60
N VAL A 467 -14.20 -4.23 -17.46
CA VAL A 467 -15.46 -3.54 -17.13
C VAL A 467 -16.62 -4.54 -16.98
N SER A 468 -16.68 -5.57 -17.85
CA SER A 468 -17.66 -6.66 -17.71
C SER A 468 -17.52 -7.40 -16.39
N ALA A 469 -16.29 -7.63 -15.92
CA ALA A 469 -16.05 -8.29 -14.64
C ALA A 469 -16.48 -7.42 -13.45
N VAL A 470 -16.31 -6.09 -13.51
CA VAL A 470 -16.84 -5.15 -12.52
C VAL A 470 -18.38 -5.15 -12.54
N SER A 471 -19.01 -4.92 -13.70
CA SER A 471 -20.48 -4.89 -13.85
C SER A 471 -21.13 -6.20 -13.38
N ASN A 472 -20.55 -7.36 -13.70
CA ASN A 472 -21.03 -8.65 -13.23
C ASN A 472 -20.86 -8.81 -11.70
N SER A 473 -19.76 -8.35 -11.11
CA SER A 473 -19.54 -8.45 -9.65
C SER A 473 -20.49 -7.55 -8.85
N ILE A 474 -20.95 -6.45 -9.45
CA ILE A 474 -22.01 -5.58 -8.91
C ILE A 474 -23.34 -6.35 -8.93
N LYS A 475 -23.74 -6.88 -10.09
CA LYS A 475 -24.97 -7.70 -10.23
C LYS A 475 -24.99 -8.92 -9.30
N GLU A 476 -23.85 -9.58 -9.08
CA GLU A 476 -23.69 -10.69 -8.12
C GLU A 476 -23.90 -10.22 -6.66
N PHE A 477 -23.41 -9.04 -6.29
CA PHE A 477 -23.61 -8.45 -4.95
C PHE A 477 -25.06 -8.03 -4.72
N ASP A 478 -25.67 -7.33 -5.68
CA ASP A 478 -27.04 -6.83 -5.56
C ASP A 478 -28.05 -7.97 -5.56
N THR A 479 -27.82 -9.03 -6.34
CA THR A 479 -28.68 -10.23 -6.28
C THR A 479 -28.56 -10.97 -4.95
N THR A 480 -27.36 -11.07 -4.37
CA THR A 480 -27.10 -11.93 -3.21
C THR A 480 -27.26 -11.22 -1.86
N PHE A 481 -26.73 -10.01 -1.70
CA PHE A 481 -26.60 -9.34 -0.41
C PHE A 481 -27.55 -8.16 -0.23
N ARG A 482 -27.84 -7.40 -1.29
CA ARG A 482 -28.62 -6.14 -1.18
C ARG A 482 -29.99 -6.31 -0.52
N PRO A 483 -30.83 -7.34 -0.84
CA PRO A 483 -32.11 -7.54 -0.17
C PRO A 483 -31.98 -7.72 1.35
N PHE A 484 -30.92 -8.38 1.81
CA PHE A 484 -30.67 -8.58 3.23
C PHE A 484 -30.08 -7.33 3.91
N LEU A 485 -29.25 -6.57 3.19
CA LEU A 485 -28.68 -5.30 3.68
C LEU A 485 -29.76 -4.20 3.79
N ASP A 486 -30.75 -4.19 2.91
CA ASP A 486 -31.93 -3.31 2.98
C ASP A 486 -32.86 -3.69 4.16
N GLU A 487 -33.01 -4.98 4.47
CA GLU A 487 -33.71 -5.42 5.69
C GLU A 487 -32.95 -5.01 6.97
N CYS A 488 -31.61 -5.00 6.94
CA CYS A 488 -30.80 -4.43 8.02
C CYS A 488 -31.06 -2.91 8.16
N TYR A 489 -31.15 -2.18 7.05
CA TYR A 489 -31.48 -0.75 7.05
C TYR A 489 -32.87 -0.47 7.62
N LYS A 490 -33.91 -1.18 7.16
CA LYS A 490 -35.29 -1.05 7.69
C LYS A 490 -35.36 -1.31 9.20
N ARG A 491 -34.47 -2.17 9.73
CA ARG A 491 -34.35 -2.45 11.17
C ARG A 491 -33.23 -1.70 11.89
N MET A 492 -32.62 -0.66 11.29
CA MET A 492 -31.45 0.03 11.84
C MET A 492 -31.61 0.45 13.32
N HIS A 493 -32.81 0.87 13.73
CA HIS A 493 -33.13 1.22 15.12
C HIS A 493 -32.99 0.07 16.12
N PHE A 494 -33.15 -1.18 15.69
CA PHE A 494 -33.08 -2.40 16.52
C PHE A 494 -31.70 -3.08 16.52
N LEU A 495 -30.76 -2.63 15.67
CA LEU A 495 -29.41 -3.18 15.59
C LEU A 495 -28.48 -2.56 16.64
N GLY A 496 -27.57 -3.38 17.19
CA GLY A 496 -26.57 -2.92 18.15
C GLY A 496 -25.57 -1.96 17.53
N GLN A 497 -25.05 -1.01 18.32
CA GLN A 497 -24.23 0.10 17.82
C GLN A 497 -23.01 -0.32 16.97
N GLN A 498 -22.37 -1.46 17.29
CA GLN A 498 -21.27 -2.02 16.50
C GLN A 498 -21.73 -2.58 15.15
N THR A 499 -22.92 -3.17 15.10
CA THR A 499 -23.54 -3.69 13.88
C THR A 499 -23.90 -2.55 12.94
N LYS A 500 -24.40 -1.42 13.49
CA LYS A 500 -24.63 -0.18 12.72
C LYS A 500 -23.34 0.33 12.08
N LEU A 501 -22.25 0.40 12.85
CA LEU A 501 -20.93 0.80 12.34
C LEU A 501 -20.41 -0.14 11.24
N ARG A 502 -20.53 -1.45 11.44
CA ARG A 502 -20.11 -2.45 10.43
C ARG A 502 -20.95 -2.35 9.16
N TRP A 503 -22.27 -2.15 9.27
CA TRP A 503 -23.16 -1.91 8.12
C TRP A 503 -22.77 -0.62 7.39
N PHE A 504 -22.62 0.49 8.12
CA PHE A 504 -22.21 1.79 7.57
C PHE A 504 -20.89 1.68 6.79
N SER A 505 -19.86 1.10 7.41
CA SER A 505 -18.55 0.92 6.80
C SER A 505 -18.61 0.03 5.55
N LEU A 506 -19.39 -1.05 5.57
CA LEU A 506 -19.62 -1.90 4.39
C LEU A 506 -20.27 -1.11 3.24
N MET A 507 -21.40 -0.45 3.51
CA MET A 507 -22.18 0.22 2.46
C MET A 507 -21.41 1.39 1.85
N LEU A 508 -20.69 2.17 2.66
CA LEU A 508 -19.81 3.22 2.18
C LEU A 508 -18.66 2.63 1.34
N HIS A 509 -17.90 1.67 1.88
CA HIS A 509 -16.74 1.12 1.19
C HIS A 509 -17.08 0.39 -0.11
N TYR A 510 -18.21 -0.32 -0.16
CA TYR A 510 -18.64 -1.03 -1.36
C TYR A 510 -18.92 -0.03 -2.50
N ASN A 511 -19.84 0.91 -2.27
CA ASN A 511 -20.27 1.86 -3.29
C ASN A 511 -19.18 2.88 -3.64
N LEU A 512 -18.29 3.23 -2.71
CA LEU A 512 -17.10 4.02 -3.00
C LEU A 512 -16.25 3.39 -4.11
N SER A 513 -16.13 2.06 -4.17
CA SER A 513 -15.36 1.42 -5.26
C SER A 513 -16.02 1.53 -6.63
N ILE A 514 -17.36 1.65 -6.68
CA ILE A 514 -18.11 1.91 -7.92
C ILE A 514 -17.88 3.37 -8.34
N LEU A 515 -18.03 4.32 -7.42
CA LEU A 515 -17.75 5.74 -7.70
C LEU A 515 -16.30 5.97 -8.16
N MET A 516 -15.33 5.26 -7.59
CA MET A 516 -13.93 5.31 -8.03
C MET A 516 -13.67 4.69 -9.42
N VAL A 517 -14.50 3.75 -9.87
CA VAL A 517 -14.45 3.21 -11.25
C VAL A 517 -15.00 4.26 -12.22
N LEU A 518 -16.13 4.88 -11.90
CA LEU A 518 -16.75 5.92 -12.71
C LEU A 518 -15.85 7.16 -12.84
N ASP A 519 -15.27 7.62 -11.72
CA ASP A 519 -14.30 8.72 -11.71
C ASP A 519 -13.07 8.40 -12.57
N MET A 520 -12.54 7.16 -12.51
CA MET A 520 -11.45 6.72 -13.38
C MET A 520 -11.84 6.80 -14.87
N ILE A 521 -13.05 6.36 -15.23
CA ILE A 521 -13.57 6.41 -16.61
C ILE A 521 -13.65 7.86 -17.11
N GLU A 522 -14.19 8.76 -16.29
CA GLU A 522 -14.25 10.20 -16.61
C GLU A 522 -12.85 10.80 -16.75
N VAL A 523 -11.90 10.46 -15.88
CA VAL A 523 -10.50 10.96 -15.90
C VAL A 523 -9.74 10.52 -17.16
N VAL A 524 -9.98 9.30 -17.68
CA VAL A 524 -9.40 8.87 -18.98
C VAL A 524 -10.27 9.19 -20.19
N ALA A 525 -11.38 9.92 -20.00
CA ALA A 525 -12.35 10.28 -21.04
C ALA A 525 -12.93 9.09 -21.83
N ARG A 526 -13.02 7.89 -21.22
CA ARG A 526 -13.57 6.66 -21.84
C ARG A 526 -15.07 6.51 -21.61
N TYR A 527 -15.82 7.57 -21.94
CA TYR A 527 -17.26 7.66 -21.70
C TYR A 527 -18.07 6.51 -22.34
N ASP A 528 -17.52 5.85 -23.36
CA ASP A 528 -18.05 4.63 -23.97
C ASP A 528 -18.22 3.45 -22.99
N LEU A 529 -17.50 3.46 -21.87
CA LEU A 529 -17.56 2.43 -20.82
C LEU A 529 -18.63 2.72 -19.74
N LEU A 530 -19.32 3.87 -19.80
CA LEU A 530 -20.32 4.24 -18.79
C LEU A 530 -21.66 3.51 -18.97
N ASP A 531 -22.03 3.18 -20.20
CA ASP A 531 -23.31 2.52 -20.52
C ASP A 531 -23.49 1.18 -19.76
N ASP A 532 -22.39 0.43 -19.56
CA ASP A 532 -22.36 -0.84 -18.81
C ASP A 532 -22.51 -0.68 -17.27
N LEU A 533 -22.48 0.57 -16.77
CA LEU A 533 -22.40 0.93 -15.35
C LEU A 533 -23.37 2.06 -14.92
N GLU A 534 -24.18 2.65 -15.81
CA GLU A 534 -25.03 3.82 -15.49
C GLU A 534 -25.97 3.57 -14.30
N GLU A 535 -26.74 2.48 -14.33
CA GLU A 535 -27.66 2.08 -13.25
C GLU A 535 -26.91 1.88 -11.92
N ALA A 536 -25.76 1.20 -11.96
CA ALA A 536 -24.92 0.97 -10.79
C ALA A 536 -24.32 2.27 -10.22
N GLY A 537 -24.05 3.26 -11.08
CA GLY A 537 -23.57 4.57 -10.67
C GLY A 537 -24.63 5.38 -9.93
N ILE A 538 -25.84 5.47 -10.49
CA ILE A 538 -26.97 6.14 -9.84
C ILE A 538 -27.27 5.50 -8.48
N GLU A 539 -27.26 4.17 -8.40
CA GLU A 539 -27.51 3.45 -7.16
C GLU A 539 -26.36 3.60 -6.13
N ALA A 540 -25.11 3.65 -6.59
CA ALA A 540 -23.96 3.93 -5.74
C ALA A 540 -23.98 5.35 -5.17
N GLU A 541 -24.31 6.36 -5.98
CA GLU A 541 -24.45 7.76 -5.56
C GLU A 541 -25.54 7.90 -4.48
N ASN A 542 -26.74 7.35 -4.73
CA ASN A 542 -27.83 7.29 -3.76
C ASN A 542 -27.42 6.58 -2.47
N THR A 543 -26.76 5.42 -2.59
CA THR A 543 -26.38 4.61 -1.43
C THR A 543 -25.28 5.27 -0.59
N VAL A 544 -24.31 5.98 -1.20
CA VAL A 544 -23.30 6.74 -0.46
C VAL A 544 -23.95 7.90 0.29
N MET A 545 -24.81 8.70 -0.34
CA MET A 545 -25.51 9.79 0.38
C MET A 545 -26.35 9.28 1.55
N ASN A 546 -27.10 8.19 1.34
CA ASN A 546 -27.86 7.55 2.40
C ASN A 546 -26.95 7.00 3.51
N ALA A 547 -25.82 6.38 3.18
CA ALA A 547 -24.85 5.90 4.17
C ALA A 547 -24.26 7.04 5.00
N LEU A 548 -23.88 8.16 4.38
CA LEU A 548 -23.39 9.35 5.10
C LEU A 548 -24.45 9.93 6.04
N ALA A 549 -25.70 10.08 5.56
CA ALA A 549 -26.82 10.52 6.40
C ALA A 549 -27.07 9.57 7.57
N ILE A 550 -27.09 8.24 7.35
CA ILE A 550 -27.22 7.22 8.40
C ILE A 550 -26.07 7.32 9.41
N GLY A 551 -24.85 7.55 8.92
CA GLY A 551 -23.65 7.69 9.74
C GLY A 551 -23.67 8.92 10.65
N LEU A 552 -24.28 10.02 10.20
CA LEU A 552 -24.51 11.23 11.00
C LEU A 552 -25.61 11.03 12.05
N HIS A 553 -26.74 10.42 11.68
CA HIS A 553 -27.92 10.30 12.54
C HIS A 553 -27.84 9.14 13.56
N ASN A 554 -26.99 8.14 13.35
CA ASN A 554 -26.76 7.05 14.30
C ASN A 554 -25.54 7.34 15.18
N THR A 555 -25.65 7.01 16.46
CA THR A 555 -24.61 7.27 17.46
C THR A 555 -24.07 6.01 18.12
N ILE A 556 -22.82 6.09 18.55
CA ILE A 556 -22.16 5.14 19.45
C ILE A 556 -21.92 5.80 20.79
N THR A 557 -22.15 5.04 21.87
CA THR A 557 -21.79 5.42 23.22
C THR A 557 -20.49 4.74 23.64
N LEU A 558 -19.44 5.54 23.84
CA LEU A 558 -18.15 5.12 24.41
C LEU A 558 -18.18 5.29 25.93
N ARG A 559 -17.42 4.46 26.66
CA ARG A 559 -17.35 4.48 28.14
C ARG A 559 -15.90 4.48 28.61
N ARG A 560 -15.45 5.59 29.21
CA ARG A 560 -14.12 5.72 29.82
C ARG A 560 -14.23 5.55 31.34
N PRO A 561 -13.44 4.67 31.99
CA PRO A 561 -13.34 4.64 33.45
C PRO A 561 -12.86 6.00 33.98
N ILE A 562 -13.43 6.48 35.09
CA ILE A 562 -12.94 7.70 35.74
C ILE A 562 -11.80 7.33 36.69
N ASP A 563 -10.61 7.84 36.41
CA ASP A 563 -9.45 7.75 37.30
C ASP A 563 -9.67 8.68 38.50
N SER A 564 -10.24 8.16 39.60
CA SER A 564 -10.38 8.93 40.84
C SER A 564 -10.19 8.06 42.09
N PRO A 565 -9.14 8.28 42.90
CA PRO A 565 -9.11 7.83 44.29
C PRO A 565 -9.97 8.80 45.12
N SER A 566 -11.14 8.37 45.59
CA SER A 566 -11.87 9.10 46.63
C SER A 566 -11.28 8.72 48.00
N PRO A 567 -10.67 9.64 48.77
CA PRO A 567 -10.15 9.29 50.10
C PRO A 567 -11.27 9.03 51.10
N ASP A 568 -12.42 9.68 50.91
CA ASP A 568 -13.62 9.50 51.69
C ASP A 568 -14.68 8.77 50.86
N LEU A 569 -14.93 7.52 51.23
CA LEU A 569 -16.26 6.91 51.44
C LEU A 569 -16.06 5.46 51.87
N THR A 570 -16.62 5.11 53.02
CA THR A 570 -16.49 3.79 53.66
C THR A 570 -16.96 2.66 52.74
N HIS A 571 -16.28 1.51 52.84
CA HIS A 571 -16.60 0.24 52.19
C HIS A 571 -18.11 -0.05 52.11
N GLU A 572 -18.72 0.17 50.94
CA GLU A 572 -19.84 -0.63 50.41
C GLU A 572 -20.10 -0.24 48.94
N SER A 573 -20.01 -1.23 48.04
CA SER A 573 -20.19 -1.10 46.57
C SER A 573 -19.13 -0.26 45.81
N GLU A 574 -18.04 -0.89 45.37
CA GLU A 574 -17.13 -0.36 44.33
C GLU A 574 -17.81 -0.31 42.94
N THR A 575 -18.80 0.55 42.78
CA THR A 575 -19.36 0.85 41.45
C THR A 575 -18.37 1.72 40.68
N LYS A 576 -17.54 1.12 39.83
CA LYS A 576 -16.63 1.84 38.92
C LYS A 576 -17.40 2.95 38.19
N ARG A 577 -17.01 4.20 38.39
CA ARG A 577 -17.61 5.34 37.69
C ARG A 577 -17.09 5.38 36.26
N TYR A 578 -17.98 5.64 35.32
CA TYR A 578 -17.66 5.78 33.90
C TYR A 578 -18.13 7.14 33.39
N MET A 579 -17.28 7.80 32.62
CA MET A 579 -17.69 8.90 31.75
C MET A 579 -18.22 8.32 30.43
N MET A 580 -19.34 8.86 29.95
CA MET A 580 -20.01 8.41 28.74
C MET A 580 -19.94 9.50 27.67
N PHE A 581 -19.56 9.11 26.45
CA PHE A 581 -19.49 10.01 25.29
C PHE A 581 -20.38 9.43 24.19
N THR A 582 -21.29 10.24 23.65
CA THR A 582 -22.19 9.83 22.56
C THR A 582 -21.84 10.62 21.31
N VAL A 583 -21.44 9.93 20.26
CA VAL A 583 -20.85 10.51 19.03
C VAL A 583 -21.41 9.80 17.79
N SER A 584 -21.42 10.47 16.64
CA SER A 584 -21.92 9.88 15.38
C SER A 584 -21.02 8.74 14.88
N LEU A 585 -21.52 7.86 13.99
CA LEU A 585 -20.68 6.81 13.39
C LEU A 585 -19.53 7.42 12.56
N ILE A 586 -19.77 8.56 11.90
CA ILE A 586 -18.74 9.31 11.16
C ILE A 586 -17.56 9.69 12.07
N ALA A 587 -17.82 10.14 13.30
CA ALA A 587 -16.78 10.62 14.21
C ALA A 587 -15.84 9.51 14.72
N ILE A 588 -16.30 8.26 14.75
CA ILE A 588 -15.52 7.10 15.20
C ILE A 588 -15.02 6.22 14.06
N ASP A 589 -15.25 6.60 12.80
CA ASP A 589 -14.89 5.77 11.65
C ASP A 589 -13.37 5.54 11.55
N PRO A 590 -12.91 4.28 11.37
CA PRO A 590 -11.47 3.99 11.29
C PRO A 590 -10.78 4.45 9.99
N TYR A 591 -11.54 4.79 8.93
CA TYR A 591 -11.05 5.13 7.59
C TYR A 591 -11.54 6.51 7.12
N PRO A 592 -11.21 7.61 7.84
CA PRO A 592 -11.71 8.95 7.51
C PRO A 592 -11.35 9.42 6.08
N HIS A 593 -10.28 8.88 5.48
CA HIS A 593 -9.91 9.14 4.09
C HIS A 593 -10.90 8.53 3.08
N HIS A 594 -11.52 7.38 3.36
CA HIS A 594 -12.60 6.84 2.51
C HIS A 594 -13.86 7.71 2.61
N VAL A 595 -14.17 8.26 3.79
CA VAL A 595 -15.29 9.20 3.96
C VAL A 595 -15.02 10.51 3.19
N VAL A 596 -13.81 11.06 3.27
CA VAL A 596 -13.41 12.25 2.48
C VAL A 596 -13.52 12.00 0.98
N ALA A 597 -13.00 10.87 0.47
CA ALA A 597 -13.12 10.50 -0.94
C ALA A 597 -14.59 10.35 -1.37
N GLY A 598 -15.43 9.71 -0.55
CA GLY A 598 -16.86 9.62 -0.78
C GLY A 598 -17.54 10.99 -0.85
N VAL A 599 -17.20 11.92 0.05
CA VAL A 599 -17.72 13.31 0.01
C VAL A 599 -17.30 14.05 -1.26
N GLN A 600 -16.04 13.91 -1.70
CA GLN A 600 -15.54 14.56 -2.90
C GLN A 600 -16.21 14.04 -4.18
N LEU A 601 -16.35 12.72 -4.31
CA LEU A 601 -17.04 12.08 -5.44
C LEU A 601 -18.54 12.42 -5.45
N MET A 602 -19.19 12.43 -4.28
CA MET A 602 -20.59 12.86 -4.19
C MET A 602 -20.79 14.33 -4.54
N ARG A 603 -19.87 15.22 -4.12
CA ARG A 603 -19.92 16.63 -4.54
C ARG A 603 -19.89 16.75 -6.06
N LYS A 604 -18.96 16.04 -6.73
CA LYS A 604 -18.86 16.00 -8.20
C LYS A 604 -20.19 15.60 -8.87
N ALA A 605 -20.84 14.57 -8.34
CA ALA A 605 -22.14 14.09 -8.84
C ALA A 605 -23.30 15.08 -8.58
N ILE A 606 -23.36 15.68 -7.39
CA ILE A 606 -24.37 16.69 -7.04
C ILE A 606 -24.20 17.96 -7.90
N ASP A 607 -22.97 18.44 -8.07
CA ASP A 607 -22.63 19.60 -8.91
C ASP A 607 -22.95 19.32 -10.40
N ARG A 608 -22.71 18.08 -10.87
CA ARG A 608 -23.13 17.61 -12.22
C ARG A 608 -24.65 17.65 -12.38
N ASP A 609 -25.40 17.08 -11.44
CA ASP A 609 -26.85 16.92 -11.58
C ASP A 609 -27.63 18.22 -11.32
N PHE A 610 -27.08 19.14 -10.52
CA PHE A 610 -27.59 20.51 -10.40
C PHE A 610 -27.38 21.33 -11.69
N ARG A 611 -26.17 21.29 -12.28
CA ARG A 611 -25.90 21.93 -13.59
C ARG A 611 -26.81 21.37 -14.69
N ASN A 612 -27.08 20.07 -14.67
CA ASN A 612 -28.00 19.39 -15.57
C ASN A 612 -29.48 19.56 -15.22
N LYS A 613 -29.83 20.34 -14.18
CA LYS A 613 -31.19 20.61 -13.71
C LYS A 613 -32.01 19.36 -13.34
N LYS A 614 -31.35 18.27 -12.96
CA LYS A 614 -32.01 17.05 -12.45
C LYS A 614 -32.49 17.22 -11.00
N ILE A 615 -31.83 18.09 -10.23
CA ILE A 615 -32.20 18.41 -8.84
C ILE A 615 -32.49 19.91 -8.68
N THR A 616 -33.30 20.25 -7.68
CA THR A 616 -33.64 21.65 -7.34
C THR A 616 -32.56 22.29 -6.46
N GLN A 617 -32.59 23.63 -6.31
CA GLN A 617 -31.74 24.34 -5.35
C GLN A 617 -31.92 23.81 -3.92
N GLU A 618 -33.16 23.57 -3.49
CA GLU A 618 -33.47 23.02 -2.16
C GLU A 618 -32.85 21.62 -1.95
N SER A 619 -32.91 20.76 -2.97
CA SER A 619 -32.24 19.45 -2.93
C SER A 619 -30.72 19.60 -2.90
N TYR A 620 -30.16 20.51 -3.70
CA TYR A 620 -28.72 20.81 -3.72
C TYR A 620 -28.24 21.26 -2.33
N ASP A 621 -28.89 22.27 -1.73
CA ASP A 621 -28.52 22.82 -0.41
C ASP A 621 -28.60 21.75 0.70
N SER A 622 -29.61 20.88 0.65
CA SER A 622 -29.80 19.79 1.61
C SER A 622 -28.73 18.68 1.49
N LEU A 623 -28.41 18.28 0.26
CA LEU A 623 -27.35 17.30 -0.01
C LEU A 623 -25.97 17.87 0.34
N PHE A 624 -25.70 19.13 -0.01
CA PHE A 624 -24.46 19.84 0.31
C PHE A 624 -24.26 20.00 1.83
N SER A 625 -25.31 20.35 2.58
CA SER A 625 -25.31 20.42 4.05
C SER A 625 -24.99 19.05 4.70
N THR A 626 -25.47 17.95 4.11
CA THR A 626 -25.13 16.59 4.56
C THR A 626 -23.64 16.29 4.37
N LEU A 627 -23.06 16.70 3.25
CA LEU A 627 -21.62 16.56 2.98
C LEU A 627 -20.77 17.45 3.93
N GLU A 628 -21.16 18.71 4.15
CA GLU A 628 -20.47 19.61 5.08
C GLU A 628 -20.48 19.06 6.50
N SER A 629 -21.65 18.63 6.97
CA SER A 629 -21.83 18.01 8.29
C SER A 629 -21.00 16.74 8.44
N THR A 630 -20.88 15.93 7.38
CA THR A 630 -19.99 14.76 7.35
C THR A 630 -18.54 15.17 7.61
N LEU A 631 -18.01 16.12 6.83
CA LEU A 631 -16.62 16.58 7.00
C LEU A 631 -16.37 17.23 8.38
N LYS A 632 -17.38 17.88 8.98
CA LYS A 632 -17.31 18.47 10.32
C LYS A 632 -17.22 17.43 11.43
N HIS A 633 -17.85 16.26 11.28
CA HIS A 633 -17.82 15.19 12.28
C HIS A 633 -16.59 14.29 12.20
N LEU A 634 -15.89 14.25 11.05
CA LEU A 634 -14.62 13.53 10.93
C LEU A 634 -13.55 14.06 11.90
N PRO A 635 -12.46 13.30 12.16
CA PRO A 635 -11.39 13.75 13.05
C PRO A 635 -10.73 15.05 12.58
N GLN A 636 -11.10 16.16 13.24
CA GLN A 636 -10.66 17.52 12.90
C GLN A 636 -9.16 17.78 13.14
N THR A 637 -8.42 16.79 13.63
CA THR A 637 -6.96 16.84 13.84
C THR A 637 -6.17 16.34 12.64
N SER A 638 -6.83 15.78 11.62
CA SER A 638 -6.22 15.32 10.37
C SER A 638 -5.98 16.46 9.37
N LYS A 639 -4.75 16.57 8.86
CA LYS A 639 -4.37 17.48 7.75
C LYS A 639 -5.27 17.29 6.52
N SER A 640 -5.58 16.04 6.14
CA SER A 640 -6.43 15.76 4.96
C SER A 640 -7.91 16.09 5.17
N VAL A 641 -8.43 16.00 6.39
CA VAL A 641 -9.81 16.40 6.71
C VAL A 641 -9.94 17.92 6.67
N GLN A 642 -8.95 18.66 7.19
CA GLN A 642 -8.94 20.12 7.09
C GLN A 642 -8.80 20.60 5.64
N ALA A 643 -7.89 20.02 4.85
CA ALA A 643 -7.75 20.35 3.44
C ALA A 643 -9.07 20.10 2.68
N ALA A 644 -9.73 18.95 2.92
CA ALA A 644 -11.03 18.67 2.34
C ALA A 644 -12.10 19.69 2.75
N ARG A 645 -12.15 20.10 4.04
CA ARG A 645 -13.07 21.15 4.51
C ARG A 645 -12.79 22.51 3.90
N GLN A 646 -11.52 22.89 3.76
CA GLN A 646 -11.12 24.16 3.14
C GLN A 646 -11.57 24.20 1.67
N ILE A 647 -11.28 23.16 0.89
CA ILE A 647 -11.76 23.02 -0.51
C ILE A 647 -13.29 22.99 -0.56
N PHE A 648 -13.95 22.36 0.42
CA PHE A 648 -15.42 22.33 0.51
C PHE A 648 -16.01 23.74 0.73
N SER A 649 -15.35 24.57 1.53
CA SER A 649 -15.78 25.95 1.84
C SER A 649 -15.32 27.01 0.84
N SER A 650 -14.21 26.81 0.14
CA SER A 650 -13.60 27.81 -0.75
C SER A 650 -14.09 27.74 -2.19
N ALA A 651 -14.37 26.54 -2.70
CA ALA A 651 -14.71 26.35 -4.10
C ALA A 651 -16.11 26.91 -4.44
N THR A 652 -16.12 28.19 -4.80
CA THR A 652 -17.12 28.79 -5.68
C THR A 652 -17.12 28.10 -7.04
N LEU A 653 -18.25 28.15 -7.73
CA LEU A 653 -18.60 27.32 -8.89
C LEU A 653 -17.58 27.35 -10.07
N ASP A 654 -16.76 28.39 -10.15
CA ASP A 654 -15.83 28.63 -11.27
C ASP A 654 -14.45 27.95 -11.10
N GLU A 655 -13.98 27.68 -9.89
CA GLU A 655 -12.64 27.07 -9.67
C GLU A 655 -12.59 25.57 -10.00
N ILE A 656 -13.73 24.93 -10.20
CA ILE A 656 -13.84 23.49 -10.54
C ILE A 656 -13.59 23.24 -12.05
N LEU A 657 -13.49 24.30 -12.87
CA LEU A 657 -13.21 24.20 -14.30
C LEU A 657 -11.75 23.92 -14.64
N GLU A 658 -10.81 24.17 -13.72
CA GLU A 658 -9.45 23.64 -13.79
C GLU A 658 -9.36 22.44 -12.83
N GLY A 659 -8.85 21.30 -13.33
CA GLY A 659 -8.88 20.05 -12.59
C GLY A 659 -8.02 20.10 -11.33
N ILE A 660 -8.65 20.29 -10.16
CA ILE A 660 -7.96 20.27 -8.86
C ILE A 660 -7.51 18.84 -8.55
N GLN A 661 -6.34 18.51 -9.06
CA GLN A 661 -5.55 17.36 -8.68
C GLN A 661 -5.05 17.62 -7.24
N LEU A 662 -5.56 16.87 -6.27
CA LEU A 662 -5.06 16.96 -4.88
C LEU A 662 -3.54 16.69 -4.86
N PRO A 663 -2.73 17.39 -4.03
CA PRO A 663 -1.26 17.31 -4.05
C PRO A 663 -0.63 15.94 -3.71
N TYR A 664 -1.42 14.88 -3.63
CA TYR A 664 -0.99 13.53 -3.25
C TYR A 664 -0.76 12.59 -4.44
N TRP A 665 -0.73 13.14 -5.66
CA TRP A 665 -0.73 12.39 -6.93
C TRP A 665 0.39 12.77 -7.91
N GLU A 666 1.30 13.68 -7.55
CA GLU A 666 2.49 13.97 -8.36
C GLU A 666 3.58 12.92 -8.12
N GLU A 667 3.56 11.83 -8.90
CA GLU A 667 4.78 11.15 -9.38
C GLU A 667 4.46 10.15 -10.51
N LEU A 668 4.18 10.67 -11.71
CA LEU A 668 4.20 9.89 -12.96
C LEU A 668 4.84 10.73 -14.07
N PRO A 669 6.02 10.35 -14.62
CA PRO A 669 6.68 11.15 -15.66
C PRO A 669 5.94 11.08 -17.01
N LEU A 670 5.19 12.13 -17.34
CA LEU A 670 4.68 12.37 -18.69
C LEU A 670 5.80 12.87 -19.61
N HIS A 671 6.62 11.94 -20.10
CA HIS A 671 7.49 12.17 -21.25
C HIS A 671 7.30 11.08 -22.30
N LEU A 672 6.48 11.38 -23.33
CA LEU A 672 6.81 11.26 -24.76
C LEU A 672 5.53 11.31 -25.63
N HIS A 673 4.98 12.51 -25.85
CA HIS A 673 4.22 12.82 -27.07
C HIS A 673 4.32 14.32 -27.38
N GLY A 674 4.94 14.66 -28.51
CA GLY A 674 5.12 16.04 -28.96
C GLY A 674 6.39 16.18 -29.81
N GLU A 675 6.24 16.78 -31.00
CA GLU A 675 7.23 17.05 -32.05
C GLU A 675 7.55 15.90 -33.03
N TRP A 676 6.85 15.92 -34.18
CA TRP A 676 7.41 15.88 -35.55
C TRP A 676 6.24 16.17 -36.52
N SER A 677 5.75 17.41 -36.49
CA SER A 677 4.74 17.91 -37.41
C SER A 677 5.08 19.34 -37.84
N ASP A 678 6.19 19.46 -38.58
CA ASP A 678 6.39 20.53 -39.58
C ASP A 678 7.64 20.23 -40.42
N PHE A 679 7.41 19.70 -41.62
CA PHE A 679 8.16 19.95 -42.86
C PHE A 679 7.42 19.22 -43.99
N GLY A 680 6.59 19.96 -44.72
CA GLY A 680 5.85 19.43 -45.87
C GLY A 680 6.58 19.66 -47.21
N ILE A 681 5.80 19.43 -48.28
CA ILE A 681 6.03 19.80 -49.70
C ILE A 681 6.70 18.71 -50.58
N GLU A 682 5.90 18.23 -51.55
CA GLU A 682 6.21 17.64 -52.88
C GLU A 682 7.14 16.39 -52.95
N ASN A 683 6.82 15.30 -53.67
CA ASN A 683 5.82 15.01 -54.72
C ASN A 683 5.29 13.56 -54.59
#